data_AF-A0A812XVU2-F1
#
_entry.id   AF-A0A812XVU2-F1
#
_cell.length_a   1.000
_cell.length_b   1.000
_cell.length_c   1.000
_cell.angle_alpha   90.00
_cell.angle_beta   90.00
_cell.angle_gamma   90.00
#
_symmetry.space_group_name_H-M   'P 1'
#
loop_
_entity.id
_entity.type
_entity.pdbx_description
1 polymer ?
#
loop_
_entity_poly.entity_id
_entity_poly.type
_entity_poly.pdbx_seq_one_letter_code
_entity_poly.pdbx_strand_id
1 'polypeptide(L)'
;MLAESYVGRYTTILVFSAIYAIGCGLTAVAASPAIESIPLFMLGILVLTAPGTGGVKPNIGTFGADQFDPQGEESQKRKEAFFMYLYVTMSVGAVIAFGFLANVATAGLPPRIPKEDGFFFAYIIMAVLMALALILFAVGTPFYRKESFQKNTEPVLMPAMRRLLGGRRTAWGKVALLGWALLPALIVLSVLQVFYPSRTLTIVSLLADLICIGCLCTAHYNNSWLGEPDSVTRCLDVVPKIIVGNVTFNVLYNTMFSLFYSQACQMDTRLAGGLQLSGAFFNLGDAFAVIIFTPLLERLIVPFAERKLGRKVSSNMKVLTGISVAIASQLTAAGLEYSRRSAEVLSIPSNCAPLASDGQHVRMSAMSAFWMVLPYAMVGIGEALVNPVLWHVAYTADPSMKSLMQAFCQFAMGGLPNAISAALTQATKSWTPNNLNNGNLPMVYFVNAAFCLAGCAVYVFVTRSSDSKEGKEWCAAEDSTSEAGEYSEMLRERLPAVHGVLVQHRTLVLILHHDLQALHRVWDVLLGVMSEMEARVAGISTGAWHDPHNNGTYSQQEQGAAELAFQRITGNKKYTDKLKFTFEDAPAGTCNIQGCSESQVFSVADFSTNYCNLRMLYCGSHEGCKPVKKDFAITETSVSPSLGASKNPADCLKTMTMSQHFLSVQAQSQCPPSGFETVKDFDLDSFISKRWYIQQQMETKYLPKSQNRCVYAEYKLEPKQTLLGYDVAVHNHAEEVAPPHTVHDSGSKICAKVVDKARGKLEVAPCFLPSALAGPYWVVDYDEGAGYALISGGAPTVPATEGCKTGSGTNDSGLWIFTREQKRDEALVQKVRAIAAQKGFDLSVLNDVDQSDCGSMAQVVV
;
A
#
# COMPACT_ATOMS: atom_id res chain seq x y z
N MET A 1 6.26 -27.67 18.81
CA MET A 1 6.49 -29.09 19.19
C MET A 1 7.86 -29.61 18.80
N LEU A 2 8.14 -30.10 17.58
CA LEU A 2 9.46 -30.68 17.24
C LEU A 2 10.63 -29.73 17.54
N ALA A 3 10.48 -28.47 17.13
CA ALA A 3 11.44 -27.40 17.39
C ALA A 3 11.64 -27.10 18.88
N GLU A 4 10.58 -27.19 19.68
CA GLU A 4 10.59 -26.79 21.10
C GLU A 4 10.95 -27.93 22.04
N SER A 5 10.75 -29.19 21.61
CA SER A 5 10.85 -30.37 22.48
C SER A 5 12.00 -31.31 22.12
N TYR A 6 12.63 -31.18 20.95
CA TYR A 6 13.66 -32.15 20.52
C TYR A 6 14.86 -31.55 19.79
N VAL A 7 14.66 -30.65 18.82
CA VAL A 7 15.71 -30.33 17.82
C VAL A 7 16.14 -28.85 17.82
N GLY A 8 15.35 -27.96 18.41
CA GLY A 8 15.56 -26.51 18.35
C GLY A 8 14.96 -25.86 17.09
N ARG A 9 14.64 -24.56 17.18
CA ARG A 9 14.04 -23.77 16.08
C ARG A 9 14.96 -23.70 14.87
N TYR A 10 16.24 -23.36 15.06
CA TYR A 10 17.24 -23.26 13.98
C TYR A 10 17.33 -24.55 13.14
N THR A 11 17.54 -25.70 13.79
CA THR A 11 17.68 -26.99 13.10
C THR A 11 16.39 -27.39 12.40
N THR A 12 15.24 -27.10 13.01
CA THR A 12 13.93 -27.34 12.38
C THR A 12 13.80 -26.51 11.10
N ILE A 13 14.11 -25.22 11.13
CA ILE A 13 14.06 -24.37 9.93
C ILE A 13 15.00 -24.91 8.86
N LEU A 14 16.24 -25.26 9.21
CA LEU A 14 17.24 -25.75 8.25
C LEU A 14 16.78 -27.05 7.55
N VAL A 15 16.35 -28.05 8.31
CA VAL A 15 15.93 -29.36 7.78
C VAL A 15 14.66 -29.22 6.94
N PHE A 16 13.65 -28.50 7.44
CA PHE A 16 12.39 -28.35 6.72
C PHE A 16 12.50 -27.42 5.51
N SER A 17 13.40 -26.43 5.53
CA SER A 17 13.75 -25.65 4.33
C SER A 17 14.44 -26.50 3.27
N ALA A 18 15.27 -27.48 3.65
CA ALA A 18 15.86 -28.43 2.71
C ALA A 18 14.80 -29.34 2.07
N ILE A 19 13.88 -29.89 2.88
CA ILE A 19 12.74 -30.67 2.38
C ILE A 19 11.89 -29.81 1.44
N TYR A 20 11.65 -28.54 1.80
CA TYR A 20 10.90 -27.60 0.96
C TYR A 20 11.62 -27.34 -0.38
N ALA A 21 12.92 -27.08 -0.39
CA ALA A 21 13.69 -26.86 -1.61
C ALA A 21 13.65 -28.09 -2.55
N ILE A 22 13.80 -29.30 -2.00
CA ILE A 22 13.68 -30.55 -2.76
C ILE A 22 12.26 -30.70 -3.32
N GLY A 23 11.24 -30.39 -2.53
CA GLY A 23 9.85 -30.39 -2.95
C GLY A 23 9.59 -29.46 -4.13
N CYS A 24 10.05 -28.20 -4.06
CA CYS A 24 9.94 -27.25 -5.16
C CYS A 24 10.68 -27.73 -6.42
N GLY A 25 11.89 -28.28 -6.27
CA GLY A 25 12.63 -28.87 -7.37
C GLY A 25 11.88 -30.01 -8.04
N LEU A 26 11.29 -30.90 -7.24
CA LEU A 26 10.51 -32.03 -7.75
C LEU A 26 9.23 -31.57 -8.47
N THR A 27 8.54 -30.55 -7.95
CA THR A 27 7.37 -29.96 -8.62
C THR A 27 7.74 -29.30 -9.95
N ALA A 28 8.91 -28.65 -10.02
CA ALA A 28 9.40 -28.06 -11.26
C ALA A 28 9.69 -29.16 -12.29
N VAL A 29 10.44 -30.19 -11.91
CA VAL A 29 10.73 -31.34 -12.80
C VAL A 29 9.45 -32.00 -13.29
N ALA A 30 8.47 -32.22 -12.41
CA ALA A 30 7.18 -32.82 -12.75
C ALA A 30 6.34 -31.98 -13.72
N ALA A 31 6.49 -30.65 -13.67
CA ALA A 31 5.81 -29.71 -14.55
C ALA A 31 6.54 -29.45 -15.88
N SER A 32 7.71 -30.08 -16.10
CA SER A 32 8.40 -29.98 -17.39
C SER A 32 7.60 -30.69 -18.49
N PRO A 33 7.48 -30.12 -19.71
CA PRO A 33 6.77 -30.78 -20.80
C PRO A 33 7.34 -32.14 -21.20
N ALA A 34 8.60 -32.42 -20.88
CA ALA A 34 9.24 -33.71 -21.15
C ALA A 34 8.79 -34.83 -20.19
N ILE A 35 8.30 -34.50 -19.00
CA ILE A 35 7.96 -35.49 -17.95
C ILE A 35 6.46 -35.51 -17.67
N GLU A 36 5.82 -34.34 -17.56
CA GLU A 36 4.39 -34.13 -17.30
C GLU A 36 3.74 -35.21 -16.42
N SER A 37 4.09 -35.24 -15.13
CA SER A 37 3.68 -36.32 -14.22
C SER A 37 2.91 -35.83 -13.00
N ILE A 38 1.59 -36.09 -13.00
CA ILE A 38 0.72 -35.76 -11.87
C ILE A 38 1.18 -36.45 -10.56
N PRO A 39 1.51 -37.77 -10.53
CA PRO A 39 1.98 -38.40 -9.29
C PRO A 39 3.26 -37.78 -8.74
N LEU A 40 4.20 -37.41 -9.61
CA LEU A 40 5.47 -36.77 -9.22
C LEU A 40 5.22 -35.35 -8.69
N PHE A 41 4.32 -34.61 -9.33
CA PHE A 41 3.90 -33.29 -8.88
C PHE A 41 3.25 -33.37 -7.49
N MET A 42 2.35 -34.33 -7.28
CA MET A 42 1.71 -34.56 -5.98
C MET A 42 2.70 -34.97 -4.89
N LEU A 43 3.69 -35.81 -5.22
CA LEU A 43 4.79 -36.15 -4.32
C LEU A 43 5.58 -34.89 -3.93
N GLY A 44 5.95 -34.05 -4.90
CA GLY A 44 6.69 -32.82 -4.64
C GLY A 44 5.92 -31.80 -3.80
N ILE A 45 4.64 -31.60 -4.08
CA ILE A 45 3.85 -30.57 -3.40
C ILE A 45 3.30 -31.03 -2.04
N LEU A 46 2.76 -32.25 -1.93
CA LEU A 46 2.07 -32.71 -0.72
C LEU A 46 3.00 -33.38 0.28
N VAL A 47 3.99 -34.14 -0.18
CA VAL A 47 4.86 -34.93 0.70
C VAL A 47 6.12 -34.15 1.10
N LEU A 48 6.57 -33.22 0.27
CA LEU A 48 7.78 -32.45 0.52
C LEU A 48 7.47 -30.98 0.82
N THR A 49 6.85 -30.26 -0.13
CA THR A 49 6.59 -28.83 0.01
C THR A 49 5.67 -28.50 1.18
N ALA A 50 4.54 -29.19 1.33
CA ALA A 50 3.60 -28.91 2.41
C ALA A 50 4.21 -29.15 3.80
N PRO A 51 4.86 -30.29 4.12
CA PRO A 51 5.60 -30.45 5.38
C PRO A 51 6.73 -29.44 5.55
N GLY A 52 7.49 -29.15 4.49
CA GLY A 52 8.56 -28.15 4.48
C GLY A 52 8.06 -26.77 4.92
N THR A 53 7.01 -26.27 4.28
CA THR A 53 6.37 -25.01 4.67
C THR A 53 5.80 -25.05 6.09
N GLY A 54 5.18 -26.17 6.48
CA GLY A 54 4.61 -26.37 7.82
C GLY A 54 5.67 -26.38 8.94
N GLY A 55 6.89 -26.81 8.63
CA GLY A 55 8.03 -26.75 9.55
C GLY A 55 8.68 -25.37 9.62
N VAL A 56 8.72 -24.62 8.52
CA VAL A 56 9.37 -23.29 8.48
C VAL A 56 8.48 -22.20 9.05
N LYS A 57 7.21 -22.11 8.62
CA LYS A 57 6.27 -21.01 8.96
C LYS A 57 6.16 -20.69 10.46
N PRO A 58 5.92 -21.66 11.37
CA PRO A 58 5.77 -21.36 12.80
C PRO A 58 7.09 -21.02 13.50
N ASN A 59 8.23 -21.36 12.90
CA ASN A 59 9.55 -21.21 13.52
C ASN A 59 10.31 -19.98 13.04
N ILE A 60 10.10 -19.52 11.80
CA ILE A 60 10.92 -18.44 11.22
C ILE A 60 10.71 -17.09 11.93
N GLY A 61 9.46 -16.72 12.23
CA GLY A 61 9.13 -15.45 12.91
C GLY A 61 9.58 -15.46 14.37
N THR A 62 9.41 -16.59 15.05
CA THR A 62 9.87 -16.77 16.44
C THR A 62 11.40 -16.78 16.51
N PHE A 63 12.08 -17.51 15.63
CA PHE A 63 13.54 -17.52 15.56
C PHE A 63 14.13 -16.15 15.23
N GLY A 64 13.49 -15.39 14.35
CA GLY A 64 13.87 -14.01 14.06
C GLY A 64 13.73 -13.08 15.27
N ALA A 65 12.64 -13.22 16.04
CA ALA A 65 12.46 -12.50 17.29
C ALA A 65 13.53 -12.83 18.34
N ASP A 66 13.97 -14.10 18.42
CA ASP A 66 15.01 -14.55 19.36
C ASP A 66 16.39 -13.93 19.09
N GLN A 67 16.60 -13.29 17.93
CA GLN A 67 17.86 -12.62 17.61
C GLN A 67 18.03 -11.30 18.38
N PHE A 68 16.96 -10.77 18.96
CA PHE A 68 16.95 -9.51 19.70
C PHE A 68 16.90 -9.79 21.21
N ASP A 69 17.65 -9.03 22.00
CA ASP A 69 17.60 -9.16 23.46
C ASP A 69 16.25 -8.69 24.01
N PRO A 70 15.63 -9.41 24.97
CA PRO A 70 14.35 -9.02 25.55
C PRO A 70 14.44 -7.81 26.49
N GLN A 71 15.65 -7.35 26.82
CA GLN A 71 15.89 -6.23 27.73
C GLN A 71 16.49 -5.05 26.98
N GLY A 72 15.71 -3.97 26.84
CA GLY A 72 16.16 -2.69 26.28
C GLY A 72 15.22 -2.13 25.23
N GLU A 73 14.85 -0.85 25.38
CA GLU A 73 13.92 -0.16 24.47
C GLU A 73 14.42 -0.14 23.01
N GLU A 74 15.73 -0.09 22.80
CA GLU A 74 16.32 -0.13 21.45
C GLU A 74 16.19 -1.52 20.80
N SER A 75 16.37 -2.58 21.57
CA SER A 75 16.22 -3.96 21.09
C SER A 75 14.77 -4.24 20.67
N GLN A 76 13.81 -3.71 21.43
CA GLN A 76 12.40 -3.80 21.08
C GLN A 76 12.08 -3.09 19.77
N LYS A 77 12.55 -1.84 19.58
CA LYS A 77 12.39 -1.11 18.30
C LYS A 77 12.95 -1.88 17.10
N ARG A 78 14.09 -2.56 17.26
CA ARG A 78 14.70 -3.36 16.18
C ARG A 78 13.88 -4.63 15.88
N LYS A 79 13.34 -5.28 16.91
CA LYS A 79 12.43 -6.42 16.78
C LYS A 79 11.13 -6.03 16.07
N GLU A 80 10.56 -4.87 16.41
CA GLU A 80 9.41 -4.28 15.72
C GLU A 80 9.71 -4.05 14.23
N ALA A 81 10.85 -3.43 13.93
CA ALA A 81 11.28 -3.20 12.55
C ALA A 81 11.46 -4.52 11.78
N PHE A 82 12.02 -5.56 12.39
CA PHE A 82 12.14 -6.89 11.79
C PHE A 82 10.77 -7.43 11.34
N PHE A 83 9.77 -7.36 12.22
CA PHE A 83 8.42 -7.83 11.90
C PHE A 83 7.73 -6.99 10.82
N MET A 84 7.98 -5.68 10.80
CA MET A 84 7.54 -4.81 9.71
C MET A 84 8.16 -5.22 8.36
N TYR A 85 9.49 -5.43 8.31
CA TYR A 85 10.16 -5.88 7.09
C TYR A 85 9.70 -7.26 6.62
N LEU A 86 9.46 -8.18 7.56
CA LEU A 86 8.91 -9.49 7.28
C LEU A 86 7.54 -9.37 6.59
N TYR A 87 6.66 -8.52 7.13
CA TYR A 87 5.35 -8.27 6.54
C TYR A 87 5.43 -7.65 5.14
N VAL A 88 6.23 -6.59 4.97
CA VAL A 88 6.41 -5.93 3.66
C VAL A 88 6.93 -6.92 2.62
N THR A 89 7.89 -7.77 2.99
CA THR A 89 8.47 -8.76 2.07
C THR A 89 7.44 -9.82 1.68
N MET A 90 6.59 -10.27 2.60
CA MET A 90 5.48 -11.17 2.28
C MET A 90 4.50 -10.54 1.30
N SER A 91 4.13 -9.27 1.50
CA SER A 91 3.25 -8.53 0.61
C SER A 91 3.83 -8.36 -0.80
N VAL A 92 5.10 -7.94 -0.91
CA VAL A 92 5.80 -7.81 -2.20
C VAL A 92 5.89 -9.17 -2.90
N GLY A 93 6.20 -10.23 -2.15
CA GLY A 93 6.24 -11.61 -2.66
C GLY A 93 4.89 -12.05 -3.25
N ALA A 94 3.78 -11.75 -2.58
CA ALA A 94 2.44 -12.03 -3.08
C ALA A 94 2.13 -11.26 -4.38
N VAL A 95 2.54 -9.98 -4.46
CA VAL A 95 2.37 -9.17 -5.68
C VAL A 95 3.14 -9.76 -6.87
N ILE A 96 4.38 -10.20 -6.66
CA ILE A 96 5.18 -10.84 -7.72
C ILE A 96 4.57 -12.20 -8.11
N ALA A 97 4.11 -13.00 -7.13
CA ALA A 97 3.54 -14.31 -7.38
C ALA A 97 2.25 -14.24 -8.22
N PHE A 98 1.27 -13.43 -7.81
CA PHE A 98 0.00 -13.30 -8.52
C PHE A 98 0.07 -12.38 -9.73
N GLY A 99 0.86 -11.31 -9.65
CA GLY A 99 1.02 -10.32 -10.72
C GLY A 99 1.86 -10.79 -11.90
N PHE A 100 2.93 -11.54 -11.63
CA PHE A 100 3.89 -11.95 -12.65
C PHE A 100 3.93 -13.47 -12.84
N LEU A 101 4.27 -14.24 -11.81
CA LEU A 101 4.51 -15.68 -11.97
C LEU A 101 3.26 -16.44 -12.42
N ALA A 102 2.08 -16.10 -11.90
CA ALA A 102 0.83 -16.74 -12.30
C ALA A 102 0.49 -16.51 -13.78
N ASN A 103 0.81 -15.32 -14.32
CA ASN A 103 0.60 -15.01 -15.74
C ASN A 103 1.61 -15.73 -16.63
N VAL A 104 2.88 -15.78 -16.22
CA VAL A 104 3.92 -16.54 -16.94
C VAL A 104 3.59 -18.03 -16.95
N ALA A 105 3.05 -18.57 -15.85
CA ALA A 105 2.63 -19.96 -15.76
C ALA A 105 1.57 -20.33 -16.82
N THR A 106 0.56 -19.46 -17.03
CA THR A 106 -0.56 -19.75 -17.93
C THR A 106 -0.39 -19.25 -19.36
N ALA A 107 0.37 -18.17 -19.58
CA ALA A 107 0.51 -17.52 -20.87
C ALA A 107 1.93 -17.62 -21.47
N GLY A 108 2.91 -18.11 -20.71
CA GLY A 108 4.32 -18.02 -21.09
C GLY A 108 4.83 -16.58 -21.11
N LEU A 109 5.96 -16.35 -21.78
CA LEU A 109 6.54 -15.03 -22.05
C LEU A 109 7.00 -14.94 -23.51
N PRO A 110 6.08 -14.85 -24.49
CA PRO A 110 6.43 -14.87 -25.91
C PRO A 110 7.31 -13.68 -26.32
N PRO A 111 8.31 -13.87 -27.20
CA PRO A 111 8.71 -15.12 -27.87
C PRO A 111 9.71 -15.98 -27.07
N ARG A 112 10.10 -15.57 -25.84
CA ARG A 112 11.19 -16.21 -25.08
C ARG A 112 10.81 -17.51 -24.40
N ILE A 113 9.59 -17.58 -23.85
CA ILE A 113 9.08 -18.74 -23.11
C ILE A 113 7.74 -19.13 -23.74
N PRO A 114 7.67 -20.29 -24.42
CA PRO A 114 6.42 -20.83 -24.94
C PRO A 114 5.39 -21.09 -23.83
N LYS A 115 4.12 -21.26 -24.20
CA LYS A 115 3.03 -21.47 -23.23
C LYS A 115 3.19 -22.81 -22.51
N GLU A 116 3.65 -23.84 -23.23
CA GLU A 116 3.91 -25.18 -22.72
C GLU A 116 4.97 -25.19 -21.60
N ASP A 117 5.98 -24.33 -21.67
CA ASP A 117 7.04 -24.22 -20.67
C ASP A 117 6.71 -23.28 -19.50
N GLY A 118 5.55 -22.60 -19.55
CA GLY A 118 5.17 -21.57 -18.58
C GLY A 118 5.17 -22.07 -17.14
N PHE A 119 4.50 -23.20 -16.88
CA PHE A 119 4.44 -23.80 -15.54
C PHE A 119 5.82 -24.26 -15.06
N PHE A 120 6.60 -24.92 -15.93
CA PHE A 120 7.97 -25.33 -15.61
C PHE A 120 8.81 -24.13 -15.18
N PHE A 121 8.74 -23.03 -15.93
CA PHE A 121 9.48 -21.80 -15.64
C PHE A 121 9.04 -21.15 -14.32
N ALA A 122 7.73 -21.09 -14.05
CA ALA A 122 7.24 -20.55 -12.79
C ALA A 122 7.73 -21.38 -11.58
N TYR A 123 7.67 -22.71 -11.66
CA TYR A 123 8.11 -23.58 -10.57
C TYR A 123 9.63 -23.65 -10.40
N ILE A 124 10.42 -23.55 -11.48
CA ILE A 124 11.88 -23.54 -11.35
C ILE A 124 12.37 -22.25 -10.68
N ILE A 125 11.73 -21.10 -10.95
CA ILE A 125 12.03 -19.86 -10.21
C ILE A 125 11.77 -20.07 -8.72
N MET A 126 10.64 -20.67 -8.35
CA MET A 126 10.36 -20.96 -6.94
C MET A 126 11.40 -21.90 -6.32
N ALA A 127 11.81 -22.95 -7.04
CA ALA A 127 12.85 -23.87 -6.58
C ALA A 127 14.21 -23.19 -6.37
N VAL A 128 14.63 -22.34 -7.31
CA VAL A 128 15.88 -21.58 -7.21
C VAL A 128 15.83 -20.58 -6.06
N LEU A 129 14.75 -19.81 -5.92
CA LEU A 129 14.60 -18.85 -4.83
C LEU A 129 14.59 -19.54 -3.46
N MET A 130 13.92 -20.68 -3.33
CA MET A 130 13.91 -21.44 -2.08
C MET A 130 15.27 -22.05 -1.77
N ALA A 131 16.00 -22.55 -2.78
CA ALA A 131 17.38 -23.02 -2.61
C ALA A 131 18.33 -21.89 -2.20
N LEU A 132 18.21 -20.71 -2.81
CA LEU A 132 18.97 -19.52 -2.42
C LEU A 132 18.65 -19.10 -0.98
N ALA A 133 17.38 -19.10 -0.58
CA ALA A 133 16.97 -18.79 0.78
C ALA A 133 17.59 -19.78 1.80
N LEU A 134 17.61 -21.08 1.47
CA LEU A 134 18.26 -22.11 2.28
C LEU A 134 19.77 -21.86 2.38
N ILE A 135 20.45 -21.56 1.27
CA ILE A 135 21.88 -21.26 1.25
C ILE A 135 22.19 -20.03 2.09
N LEU A 136 21.44 -18.95 1.94
CA LEU A 136 21.62 -17.72 2.72
C LEU A 136 21.41 -17.97 4.21
N PHE A 137 20.38 -18.73 4.59
CA PHE A 137 20.14 -19.11 5.97
C PHE A 137 21.29 -19.99 6.51
N ALA A 138 21.79 -20.95 5.73
CA ALA A 138 22.92 -21.79 6.11
C ALA A 138 24.24 -20.99 6.21
N VAL A 139 24.49 -20.02 5.34
CA VAL A 139 25.66 -19.13 5.42
C VAL A 139 25.55 -18.20 6.64
N GLY A 140 24.33 -17.83 7.05
CA GLY A 140 24.04 -17.06 8.25
C GLY A 140 24.28 -17.80 9.57
N THR A 141 24.50 -19.12 9.55
CA THR A 141 24.70 -19.98 10.73
C THR A 141 25.63 -19.44 11.84
N PRO A 142 26.80 -18.84 11.54
CA PRO A 142 27.70 -18.34 12.58
C PRO A 142 27.22 -17.03 13.22
N PHE A 143 26.31 -16.30 12.58
CA PHE A 143 25.79 -15.01 13.08
C PHE A 143 24.54 -15.16 13.95
N TYR A 144 23.85 -16.29 13.87
CA TYR A 144 22.61 -16.48 14.62
C TYR A 144 22.84 -16.79 16.09
N ARG A 145 22.10 -16.08 16.95
CA ARG A 145 21.87 -16.50 18.32
C ARG A 145 20.94 -17.71 18.31
N LYS A 146 21.44 -18.83 18.82
CA LYS A 146 20.69 -20.07 18.95
C LYS A 146 20.42 -20.26 20.42
N GLU A 147 19.19 -20.07 20.84
CA GLU A 147 18.82 -20.40 22.22
C GLU A 147 19.10 -21.88 22.49
N SER A 148 19.73 -22.15 23.62
CA SER A 148 19.97 -23.51 24.06
C SER A 148 18.63 -24.16 24.33
N PHE A 149 18.35 -25.23 23.60
CA PHE A 149 17.23 -26.12 23.86
C PHE A 149 17.23 -26.51 25.36
N GLN A 150 16.17 -26.17 26.10
CA GLN A 150 16.01 -26.62 27.49
C GLN A 150 15.76 -28.13 27.48
N LYS A 151 16.81 -28.89 27.77
CA LYS A 151 16.88 -30.35 27.54
C LYS A 151 15.93 -31.20 28.41
N ASN A 152 15.07 -30.59 29.23
CA ASN A 152 14.22 -31.28 30.22
C ASN A 152 12.79 -30.69 30.34
N THR A 153 12.33 -29.84 29.42
CA THR A 153 10.97 -29.29 29.48
C THR A 153 9.99 -30.31 28.91
N GLU A 154 8.97 -30.69 29.71
CA GLU A 154 7.91 -31.58 29.25
C GLU A 154 7.26 -30.99 27.98
N PRO A 155 7.03 -31.77 26.90
CA PRO A 155 6.36 -31.25 25.72
C PRO A 155 5.01 -30.64 26.08
N VAL A 156 4.75 -29.43 25.60
CA VAL A 156 3.53 -28.65 25.87
C VAL A 156 2.23 -29.45 25.67
N LEU A 157 2.24 -30.44 24.78
CA LEU A 157 1.09 -31.33 24.55
C LEU A 157 0.83 -32.34 25.68
N MET A 158 1.87 -32.78 26.39
CA MET A 158 1.76 -33.86 27.39
C MET A 158 0.91 -33.46 28.61
N PRO A 159 1.05 -32.25 29.20
CA PRO A 159 0.12 -31.77 30.22
C PRO A 159 -1.33 -31.74 29.72
N ALA A 160 -1.57 -31.25 28.50
CA ALA A 160 -2.90 -31.23 27.90
C ALA A 160 -3.48 -32.65 27.72
N MET A 161 -2.68 -33.60 27.22
CA MET A 161 -3.09 -34.99 27.05
C MET A 161 -3.42 -35.66 28.39
N ARG A 162 -2.58 -35.50 29.42
CA ARG A 162 -2.85 -36.05 30.75
C ARG A 162 -4.16 -35.51 31.31
N ARG A 163 -4.41 -34.21 31.14
CA ARG A 163 -5.63 -33.56 31.62
C ARG A 163 -6.88 -34.08 30.91
N LEU A 164 -6.85 -34.16 29.58
CA LEU A 164 -7.94 -34.73 28.77
C LEU A 164 -8.19 -36.21 29.11
N LEU A 165 -7.14 -37.01 29.26
CA LEU A 165 -7.24 -38.42 29.65
C LEU A 165 -7.73 -38.60 31.08
N GLY A 166 -7.43 -37.67 31.99
CA GLY A 166 -7.99 -37.64 33.34
C GLY A 166 -9.52 -37.56 33.34
N GLY A 167 -10.09 -36.83 32.39
CA GLY A 167 -11.53 -36.69 32.21
C GLY A 167 -12.22 -37.87 31.50
N ARG A 168 -11.51 -38.94 31.11
CA ARG A 168 -12.05 -40.08 30.32
C ARG A 168 -13.27 -40.79 30.93
N ARG A 169 -13.48 -40.64 32.23
CA ARG A 169 -14.62 -41.24 32.95
C ARG A 169 -15.90 -40.42 32.82
N THR A 170 -15.80 -39.13 32.50
CA THR A 170 -16.95 -38.24 32.33
C THR A 170 -17.55 -38.38 30.92
N ALA A 171 -18.85 -38.12 30.77
CA ALA A 171 -19.50 -38.13 29.45
C ALA A 171 -18.86 -37.09 28.51
N TRP A 172 -18.67 -35.86 28.99
CA TRP A 172 -18.05 -34.77 28.24
C TRP A 172 -16.58 -35.02 27.90
N GLY A 173 -15.82 -35.66 28.80
CA GLY A 173 -14.44 -36.06 28.52
C GLY A 173 -14.33 -37.11 27.41
N LYS A 174 -15.29 -38.04 27.29
CA LYS A 174 -15.35 -38.96 26.14
C LYS A 174 -15.62 -38.23 24.83
N VAL A 175 -16.52 -37.25 24.83
CA VAL A 175 -16.81 -36.40 23.67
C VAL A 175 -15.58 -35.58 23.27
N ALA A 176 -14.89 -34.95 24.24
CA ALA A 176 -13.64 -34.24 23.99
C ALA A 176 -12.57 -35.15 23.37
N LEU A 177 -12.34 -36.32 23.97
CA LEU A 177 -11.35 -37.29 23.48
C LEU A 177 -11.65 -37.76 22.06
N LEU A 178 -12.94 -37.96 21.72
CA LEU A 178 -13.35 -38.27 20.35
C LEU A 178 -12.98 -37.13 19.39
N GLY A 179 -13.32 -35.89 19.74
CA GLY A 179 -13.00 -34.71 18.93
C GLY A 179 -11.49 -34.55 18.67
N TRP A 180 -10.67 -34.63 19.71
CA TRP A 180 -9.21 -34.53 19.59
C TRP A 180 -8.58 -35.72 18.85
N ALA A 181 -9.11 -36.94 19.02
CA ALA A 181 -8.63 -38.13 18.32
C ALA A 181 -8.98 -38.12 16.82
N LEU A 182 -10.00 -37.37 16.41
CA LEU A 182 -10.36 -37.21 15.00
C LEU A 182 -9.40 -36.28 14.24
N LEU A 183 -8.75 -35.30 14.89
CA LEU A 183 -7.87 -34.33 14.19
C LEU A 183 -6.75 -35.01 13.39
N PRO A 184 -5.97 -35.97 13.92
CA PRO A 184 -4.96 -36.68 13.13
C PRO A 184 -5.57 -37.53 12.02
N ALA A 185 -6.76 -38.12 12.25
CA ALA A 185 -7.45 -38.91 11.23
C ALA A 185 -7.90 -38.03 10.05
N LEU A 186 -8.32 -36.79 10.30
CA LEU A 186 -8.69 -35.83 9.27
C LEU A 186 -7.52 -35.51 8.33
N ILE A 187 -6.30 -35.37 8.88
CA ILE A 187 -5.09 -35.15 8.07
C ILE A 187 -4.87 -36.34 7.12
N VAL A 188 -5.00 -37.57 7.63
CA VAL A 188 -4.86 -38.79 6.81
C VAL A 188 -5.95 -38.86 5.74
N LEU A 189 -7.20 -38.56 6.10
CA LEU A 189 -8.32 -38.53 5.16
C LEU A 189 -8.11 -37.49 4.05
N SER A 190 -7.64 -36.29 4.38
CA SER A 190 -7.30 -35.26 3.39
C SER A 190 -6.21 -35.72 2.43
N VAL A 191 -5.15 -36.37 2.93
CA VAL A 191 -4.10 -36.93 2.06
C VAL A 191 -4.66 -38.03 1.15
N LEU A 192 -5.44 -38.96 1.71
CA LEU A 192 -6.06 -40.03 0.93
C LEU A 192 -7.00 -39.51 -0.15
N GLN A 193 -7.73 -38.42 0.09
CA GLN A 193 -8.63 -37.80 -0.89
C GLN A 193 -7.90 -37.31 -2.13
N VAL A 194 -6.65 -36.86 -1.99
CA VAL A 194 -5.89 -36.40 -3.16
C VAL A 194 -5.49 -37.56 -4.06
N PHE A 195 -5.09 -38.70 -3.47
CA PHE A 195 -4.68 -39.88 -4.25
C PHE A 195 -5.85 -40.73 -4.74
N TYR A 196 -6.96 -40.74 -3.99
CA TYR A 196 -8.15 -41.53 -4.28
C TYR A 196 -9.41 -40.66 -4.23
N PRO A 197 -9.59 -39.78 -5.23
CA PRO A 197 -10.75 -38.90 -5.28
C PRO A 197 -12.02 -39.72 -5.46
N SER A 198 -12.79 -39.86 -4.37
CA SER A 198 -14.07 -40.57 -4.38
C SER A 198 -15.12 -39.80 -3.60
N ARG A 199 -16.37 -39.89 -4.08
CA ARG A 199 -17.52 -39.26 -3.41
C ARG A 199 -17.69 -39.79 -1.99
N THR A 200 -17.49 -41.09 -1.79
CA THR A 200 -17.58 -41.74 -0.48
C THR A 200 -16.55 -41.16 0.49
N LEU A 201 -15.28 -41.05 0.08
CA LEU A 201 -14.22 -40.51 0.95
C LEU A 201 -14.42 -39.01 1.25
N THR A 202 -15.03 -38.27 0.31
CA THR A 202 -15.44 -36.87 0.55
C THR A 202 -16.51 -36.77 1.63
N ILE A 203 -17.54 -37.62 1.56
CA ILE A 203 -18.61 -37.67 2.57
C ILE A 203 -18.06 -38.12 3.93
N VAL A 204 -17.20 -39.14 3.96
CA VAL A 204 -16.60 -39.64 5.20
C VAL A 204 -15.76 -38.55 5.88
N SER A 205 -14.93 -37.82 5.12
CA SER A 205 -14.18 -36.68 5.69
C SER A 205 -15.12 -35.62 6.21
N LEU A 206 -16.12 -35.19 5.44
CA LEU A 206 -17.09 -34.19 5.90
C LEU A 206 -17.75 -34.62 7.22
N LEU A 207 -18.19 -35.87 7.31
CA LEU A 207 -18.81 -36.39 8.54
C LEU A 207 -17.81 -36.38 9.70
N ALA A 208 -16.57 -36.80 9.47
CA ALA A 208 -15.51 -36.74 10.48
C ALA A 208 -15.22 -35.29 10.92
N ASP A 209 -15.22 -34.32 9.99
CA ASP A 209 -15.02 -32.89 10.28
C ASP A 209 -16.18 -32.33 11.11
N LEU A 210 -17.42 -32.60 10.71
CA LEU A 210 -18.61 -32.15 11.44
C LEU A 210 -18.70 -32.78 12.83
N ILE A 211 -18.36 -34.07 12.96
CA ILE A 211 -18.29 -34.75 14.26
C ILE A 211 -17.16 -34.14 15.10
N CYS A 212 -15.99 -33.90 14.52
CA CYS A 212 -14.86 -33.29 15.22
C CYS A 212 -15.21 -31.89 15.75
N ILE A 213 -15.73 -31.01 14.88
CA ILE A 213 -16.19 -29.66 15.24
C ILE A 213 -17.27 -29.74 16.31
N GLY A 214 -18.29 -30.57 16.11
CA GLY A 214 -19.39 -30.75 17.06
C GLY A 214 -18.90 -31.21 18.43
N CYS A 215 -18.01 -32.21 18.48
CA CYS A 215 -17.43 -32.73 19.72
C CYS A 215 -16.58 -31.68 20.43
N LEU A 216 -15.68 -31.01 19.73
CA LEU A 216 -14.80 -30.00 20.32
C LEU A 216 -15.58 -28.78 20.82
N CYS A 217 -16.52 -28.28 20.02
CA CYS A 217 -17.35 -27.13 20.41
C CYS A 217 -18.25 -27.46 21.60
N THR A 218 -18.89 -28.64 21.63
CA THR A 218 -19.81 -29.00 22.73
C THR A 218 -19.07 -29.37 24.00
N ALA A 219 -17.99 -30.16 23.92
CA ALA A 219 -17.24 -30.58 25.10
C ALA A 219 -16.47 -29.43 25.75
N HIS A 220 -16.00 -28.46 24.95
CA HIS A 220 -15.26 -27.31 25.45
C HIS A 220 -16.11 -26.04 25.61
N TYR A 221 -17.43 -26.12 25.41
CA TYR A 221 -18.34 -25.03 25.77
C TYR A 221 -18.28 -24.73 27.28
N ASN A 222 -18.18 -25.77 28.10
CA ASN A 222 -17.92 -25.66 29.53
C ASN A 222 -16.94 -26.76 29.99
N ASN A 223 -15.72 -26.36 30.35
CA ASN A 223 -14.68 -27.26 30.81
C ASN A 223 -14.74 -27.62 32.31
N SER A 224 -15.86 -27.35 33.00
CA SER A 224 -16.02 -27.71 34.43
C SER A 224 -15.86 -29.22 34.70
N TRP A 225 -16.00 -30.07 33.69
CA TRP A 225 -15.76 -31.52 33.80
C TRP A 225 -14.28 -31.89 34.00
N LEU A 226 -13.35 -30.95 33.81
CA LEU A 226 -11.93 -31.12 34.12
C LEU A 226 -11.63 -30.87 35.61
N GLY A 227 -12.55 -30.28 36.38
CA GLY A 227 -12.32 -29.91 37.78
C GLY A 227 -11.71 -28.52 37.90
N GLU A 228 -10.66 -28.37 38.71
CA GLU A 228 -10.04 -27.05 38.97
C GLU A 228 -9.41 -26.43 37.71
N PRO A 229 -9.65 -25.12 37.45
CA PRO A 229 -9.12 -24.43 36.30
C PRO A 229 -7.59 -24.27 36.40
N ASP A 230 -6.91 -24.66 35.32
CA ASP A 230 -5.46 -24.56 35.12
C ASP A 230 -5.16 -23.95 33.73
N SER A 231 -3.87 -23.83 33.38
CA SER A 231 -3.41 -23.35 32.06
C SER A 231 -4.03 -24.12 30.89
N VAL A 232 -4.23 -25.44 31.03
CA VAL A 232 -4.86 -26.27 29.99
C VAL A 232 -6.34 -25.93 29.85
N THR A 233 -7.05 -25.77 30.97
CA THR A 233 -8.47 -25.45 31.00
C THR A 233 -8.75 -24.10 30.30
N ARG A 234 -7.92 -23.08 30.56
CA ARG A 234 -8.00 -21.76 29.90
C ARG A 234 -7.78 -21.86 28.38
N CYS A 235 -6.81 -22.66 27.95
CA CYS A 235 -6.59 -22.94 26.52
C CYS A 235 -7.78 -23.64 25.87
N LEU A 236 -8.39 -24.60 26.57
CA LEU A 236 -9.56 -25.32 26.07
C LEU A 236 -10.83 -24.46 26.03
N ASP A 237 -10.98 -23.48 26.92
CA ASP A 237 -12.15 -22.59 26.93
C ASP A 237 -12.25 -21.72 25.66
N VAL A 238 -11.13 -21.38 25.02
CA VAL A 238 -11.13 -20.59 23.78
C VAL A 238 -11.26 -21.44 22.50
N VAL A 239 -11.15 -22.77 22.60
CA VAL A 239 -11.20 -23.68 21.44
C VAL A 239 -12.48 -23.51 20.60
N PRO A 240 -13.70 -23.48 21.18
CA PRO A 240 -14.91 -23.29 20.39
C PRO A 240 -14.94 -21.96 19.62
N LYS A 241 -14.44 -20.87 20.23
CA LYS A 241 -14.37 -19.54 19.60
C LYS A 241 -13.42 -19.54 18.40
N ILE A 242 -12.26 -20.19 18.54
CA ILE A 242 -11.27 -20.36 17.46
C ILE A 242 -11.83 -21.20 16.31
N ILE A 243 -12.47 -22.34 16.61
CA ILE A 243 -13.05 -23.23 15.58
C ILE A 243 -14.13 -22.49 14.80
N VAL A 244 -15.17 -21.99 15.49
CA VAL A 244 -16.34 -21.44 14.81
C VAL A 244 -15.99 -20.16 14.03
N GLY A 245 -15.13 -19.31 14.60
CA GLY A 245 -14.66 -18.10 13.92
C GLY A 245 -13.90 -18.43 12.62
N ASN A 246 -12.93 -19.35 12.70
CA ASN A 246 -12.13 -19.73 11.54
C ASN A 246 -12.95 -20.49 10.50
N VAL A 247 -13.76 -21.47 10.89
CA VAL A 247 -14.57 -22.26 9.95
C VAL A 247 -15.55 -21.36 9.19
N THR A 248 -16.21 -20.43 9.89
CA THR A 248 -17.21 -19.55 9.27
C THR A 248 -16.55 -18.60 8.27
N PHE A 249 -15.40 -18.02 8.59
CA PHE A 249 -14.72 -17.09 7.68
C PHE A 249 -14.01 -17.81 6.52
N ASN A 250 -13.25 -18.86 6.81
CA ASN A 250 -12.37 -19.47 5.82
C ASN A 250 -13.11 -20.27 4.74
N VAL A 251 -14.35 -20.71 4.98
CA VAL A 251 -15.19 -21.27 3.90
C VAL A 251 -15.44 -20.24 2.79
N LEU A 252 -15.63 -18.96 3.14
CA LEU A 252 -15.75 -17.87 2.17
C LEU A 252 -14.39 -17.50 1.59
N TYR A 253 -13.35 -17.45 2.41
CA TYR A 253 -11.98 -17.19 1.97
C TYR A 253 -11.54 -18.17 0.86
N ASN A 254 -11.86 -19.46 1.01
CA ASN A 254 -11.53 -20.51 0.05
C ASN A 254 -12.16 -20.34 -1.34
N THR A 255 -13.24 -19.55 -1.45
CA THR A 255 -13.85 -19.26 -2.75
C THR A 255 -12.92 -18.46 -3.67
N MET A 256 -11.99 -17.69 -3.11
CA MET A 256 -10.99 -16.91 -3.84
C MET A 256 -10.06 -17.77 -4.70
N PHE A 257 -9.67 -18.94 -4.21
CA PHE A 257 -8.75 -19.86 -4.89
C PHE A 257 -9.47 -20.84 -5.83
N SER A 258 -10.80 -20.86 -5.84
CA SER A 258 -11.59 -21.83 -6.58
C SER A 258 -12.66 -21.18 -7.46
N LEU A 259 -13.78 -20.77 -6.86
CA LEU A 259 -14.95 -20.25 -7.57
C LEU A 259 -14.67 -18.91 -8.23
N PHE A 260 -14.05 -17.96 -7.52
CA PHE A 260 -13.71 -16.65 -8.07
C PHE A 260 -12.69 -16.77 -9.19
N TYR A 261 -11.70 -17.64 -9.02
CA TYR A 261 -10.72 -17.96 -10.05
C TYR A 261 -11.40 -18.49 -11.32
N SER A 262 -12.30 -19.47 -11.17
CA SER A 262 -13.02 -20.10 -12.29
C SER A 262 -13.94 -19.12 -13.02
N GLN A 263 -14.61 -18.24 -12.27
CA GLN A 263 -15.46 -17.18 -12.83
C GLN A 263 -14.62 -16.15 -13.59
N ALA A 264 -13.52 -15.67 -13.01
CA ALA A 264 -12.63 -14.70 -13.64
C ALA A 264 -12.04 -15.24 -14.95
N CYS A 265 -11.70 -16.54 -14.99
CA CYS A 265 -11.21 -17.19 -16.21
C CYS A 265 -12.24 -17.26 -17.35
N GLN A 266 -13.52 -17.03 -17.09
CA GLN A 266 -14.59 -17.03 -18.12
C GLN A 266 -15.15 -15.63 -18.38
N MET A 267 -14.46 -14.60 -17.89
CA MET A 267 -14.66 -13.17 -18.17
C MET A 267 -13.57 -12.68 -19.13
N ASP A 268 -13.69 -11.46 -19.66
CA ASP A 268 -12.66 -10.87 -20.52
C ASP A 268 -11.44 -10.49 -19.67
N THR A 269 -10.40 -11.32 -19.72
CA THR A 269 -9.13 -11.13 -18.99
C THR A 269 -8.08 -10.35 -19.78
N ARG A 270 -8.43 -9.81 -20.95
CA ARG A 270 -7.46 -9.14 -21.83
C ARG A 270 -7.06 -7.77 -21.31
N LEU A 271 -5.78 -7.47 -21.42
CA LEU A 271 -5.19 -6.12 -21.30
C LEU A 271 -4.99 -5.48 -22.67
N ALA A 272 -4.70 -4.17 -22.68
CA ALA A 272 -4.28 -3.46 -23.88
C ALA A 272 -3.12 -4.22 -24.57
N GLY A 273 -3.29 -4.60 -25.84
CA GLY A 273 -2.35 -5.45 -26.58
C GLY A 273 -2.74 -6.93 -26.67
N GLY A 274 -3.89 -7.36 -26.12
CA GLY A 274 -4.45 -8.70 -26.32
C GLY A 274 -3.91 -9.80 -25.39
N LEU A 275 -3.02 -9.44 -24.44
CA LEU A 275 -2.52 -10.35 -23.41
C LEU A 275 -3.66 -10.76 -22.46
N GLN A 276 -3.93 -12.06 -22.34
CA GLN A 276 -4.91 -12.60 -21.37
C GLN A 276 -4.26 -12.87 -20.01
N LEU A 277 -4.80 -12.23 -18.97
CA LEU A 277 -4.40 -12.47 -17.58
C LEU A 277 -4.91 -13.81 -17.04
N SER A 278 -4.13 -14.42 -16.16
CA SER A 278 -4.53 -15.58 -15.36
C SER A 278 -5.63 -15.21 -14.37
N GLY A 279 -6.56 -16.12 -14.09
CA GLY A 279 -7.56 -15.91 -13.04
C GLY A 279 -6.96 -15.64 -11.66
N ALA A 280 -5.74 -16.15 -11.39
CA ALA A 280 -5.04 -15.94 -10.12
C ALA A 280 -4.53 -14.50 -9.97
N PHE A 281 -4.38 -13.74 -11.06
CA PHE A 281 -4.00 -12.32 -11.00
C PHE A 281 -4.97 -11.49 -10.17
N PHE A 282 -6.27 -11.79 -10.25
CA PHE A 282 -7.30 -11.01 -9.55
C PHE A 282 -7.27 -11.20 -8.02
N ASN A 283 -6.54 -12.20 -7.52
CA ASN A 283 -6.26 -12.38 -6.09
C ASN A 283 -5.45 -11.20 -5.52
N LEU A 284 -4.77 -10.41 -6.36
CA LEU A 284 -4.16 -9.13 -5.94
C LEU A 284 -5.16 -8.18 -5.28
N GLY A 285 -6.46 -8.28 -5.60
CA GLY A 285 -7.49 -7.49 -4.93
C GLY A 285 -7.53 -7.73 -3.41
N ASP A 286 -7.36 -8.98 -2.98
CA ASP A 286 -7.27 -9.37 -1.57
C ASP A 286 -6.00 -8.80 -0.93
N ALA A 287 -4.83 -9.04 -1.54
CA ALA A 287 -3.55 -8.54 -1.03
C ALA A 287 -3.53 -7.01 -0.87
N PHE A 288 -4.00 -6.26 -1.88
CA PHE A 288 -4.08 -4.81 -1.79
C PHE A 288 -5.10 -4.35 -0.76
N ALA A 289 -6.23 -5.04 -0.62
CA ALA A 289 -7.21 -4.71 0.40
C ALA A 289 -6.63 -4.89 1.81
N VAL A 290 -5.92 -5.98 2.09
CA VAL A 290 -5.26 -6.17 3.40
C VAL A 290 -4.25 -5.04 3.65
N ILE A 291 -3.37 -4.74 2.68
CA ILE A 291 -2.33 -3.70 2.83
C ILE A 291 -2.93 -2.30 3.07
N ILE A 292 -3.99 -1.94 2.35
CA ILE A 292 -4.61 -0.60 2.41
C ILE A 292 -5.57 -0.49 3.60
N PHE A 293 -6.41 -1.49 3.81
CA PHE A 293 -7.47 -1.42 4.82
C PHE A 293 -6.97 -1.74 6.22
N THR A 294 -5.90 -2.51 6.42
CA THR A 294 -5.35 -2.72 7.78
C THR A 294 -5.04 -1.39 8.48
N PRO A 295 -4.20 -0.49 7.93
CA PRO A 295 -3.94 0.79 8.58
C PRO A 295 -5.18 1.69 8.62
N LEU A 296 -6.04 1.66 7.60
CA LEU A 296 -7.29 2.45 7.57
C LEU A 296 -8.26 2.02 8.68
N LEU A 297 -8.40 0.71 8.90
CA LEU A 297 -9.26 0.14 9.92
C LEU A 297 -8.77 0.54 11.31
N GLU A 298 -7.48 0.43 11.58
CA GLU A 298 -6.92 0.71 12.91
C GLU A 298 -6.86 2.20 13.25
N ARG A 299 -6.66 3.07 12.26
CA ARG A 299 -6.38 4.50 12.47
C ARG A 299 -7.59 5.40 12.29
N LEU A 300 -8.45 5.03 11.36
CA LEU A 300 -9.58 5.85 10.96
C LEU A 300 -10.88 5.18 11.37
N ILE A 301 -11.17 3.98 10.85
CA ILE A 301 -12.51 3.38 10.97
C ILE A 301 -12.83 2.95 12.40
N VAL A 302 -11.96 2.15 13.04
CA VAL A 302 -12.20 1.65 14.40
C VAL A 302 -12.20 2.82 15.41
N PRO A 303 -11.23 3.75 15.43
CA PRO A 303 -11.29 4.89 16.36
C PRO A 303 -12.51 5.79 16.13
N PHE A 304 -12.91 6.02 14.88
CA PHE A 304 -14.13 6.76 14.57
C PHE A 304 -15.37 6.03 15.09
N ALA A 305 -15.46 4.71 14.90
CA ALA A 305 -16.53 3.89 15.44
C ALA A 305 -16.55 3.94 16.98
N GLU A 306 -15.39 3.86 17.63
CA GLU A 306 -15.27 3.97 19.10
C GLU A 306 -15.75 5.33 19.63
N ARG A 307 -15.39 6.43 18.95
CA ARG A 307 -15.89 7.78 19.27
C ARG A 307 -17.41 7.89 19.12
N LYS A 308 -17.98 7.28 18.07
CA LYS A 308 -19.43 7.29 17.82
C LYS A 308 -20.21 6.37 18.76
N LEU A 309 -19.67 5.22 19.12
CA LEU A 309 -20.29 4.26 20.03
C LEU A 309 -20.11 4.63 21.51
N GLY A 310 -19.14 5.50 21.85
CA GLY A 310 -18.80 5.85 23.22
C GLY A 310 -18.19 4.70 24.03
N ARG A 311 -17.74 3.63 23.36
CA ARG A 311 -17.14 2.43 23.98
C ARG A 311 -16.15 1.77 23.01
N LYS A 312 -15.19 1.01 23.55
CA LYS A 312 -14.25 0.22 22.74
C LYS A 312 -15.00 -0.78 21.86
N VAL A 313 -14.54 -0.94 20.62
CA VAL A 313 -15.10 -1.91 19.66
C VAL A 313 -14.69 -3.31 20.12
N SER A 314 -15.67 -4.16 20.45
CA SER A 314 -15.39 -5.51 20.95
C SER A 314 -14.79 -6.41 19.87
N SER A 315 -13.93 -7.34 20.28
CA SER A 315 -13.31 -8.35 19.41
C SER A 315 -14.36 -9.16 18.64
N ASN A 316 -15.45 -9.54 19.30
CA ASN A 316 -16.56 -10.28 18.67
C ASN A 316 -17.25 -9.44 17.58
N MET A 317 -17.35 -8.11 17.75
CA MET A 317 -17.93 -7.23 16.73
C MET A 317 -17.03 -7.16 15.50
N LYS A 318 -15.70 -7.07 15.67
CA LYS A 318 -14.74 -7.10 14.55
C LYS A 318 -14.88 -8.38 13.72
N VAL A 319 -14.93 -9.55 14.38
CA VAL A 319 -15.08 -10.85 13.69
C VAL A 319 -16.39 -10.94 12.93
N LEU A 320 -17.52 -10.57 13.57
CA LEU A 320 -18.83 -10.59 12.91
C LEU A 320 -18.91 -9.61 11.74
N THR A 321 -18.32 -8.42 11.86
CA THR A 321 -18.25 -7.46 10.75
C THR A 321 -17.43 -8.05 9.60
N GLY A 322 -16.26 -8.64 9.87
CA GLY A 322 -15.42 -9.22 8.83
C GLY A 322 -16.10 -10.38 8.08
N ILE A 323 -16.78 -11.28 8.80
CA ILE A 323 -17.59 -12.34 8.18
C ILE A 323 -18.74 -11.74 7.36
N SER A 324 -19.40 -10.68 7.86
CA SER A 324 -20.49 -10.02 7.14
C SER A 324 -20.02 -9.39 5.82
N VAL A 325 -18.82 -8.77 5.81
CA VAL A 325 -18.21 -8.24 4.57
C VAL A 325 -17.88 -9.37 3.61
N ALA A 326 -17.36 -10.51 4.10
CA ALA A 326 -17.11 -11.69 3.27
C ALA A 326 -18.41 -12.31 2.71
N ILE A 327 -19.52 -12.28 3.45
CA ILE A 327 -20.85 -12.68 2.92
C ILE A 327 -21.27 -11.72 1.80
N ALA A 328 -21.13 -10.42 2.00
CA ALA A 328 -21.42 -9.42 0.97
C ALA A 328 -20.55 -9.60 -0.29
N SER A 329 -19.31 -10.08 -0.14
CA SER A 329 -18.45 -10.48 -1.27
C SER A 329 -19.09 -11.59 -2.11
N GLN A 330 -19.63 -12.64 -1.48
CA GLN A 330 -20.31 -13.74 -2.20
C GLN A 330 -21.54 -13.24 -2.97
N LEU A 331 -22.33 -12.36 -2.36
CA LEU A 331 -23.51 -11.77 -3.01
C LEU A 331 -23.09 -10.90 -4.20
N THR A 332 -21.98 -10.17 -4.07
CA THR A 332 -21.40 -9.38 -5.16
C THR A 332 -20.93 -10.29 -6.29
N ALA A 333 -20.19 -11.36 -6.00
CA ALA A 333 -19.75 -12.34 -7.00
C ALA A 333 -20.92 -13.02 -7.72
N ALA A 334 -22.02 -13.31 -7.01
CA ALA A 334 -23.26 -13.81 -7.60
C ALA A 334 -23.90 -12.80 -8.56
N GLY A 335 -23.96 -11.52 -8.19
CA GLY A 335 -24.44 -10.44 -9.06
C GLY A 335 -23.58 -10.27 -10.32
N LEU A 336 -22.25 -10.36 -10.16
CA LEU A 336 -21.32 -10.34 -11.29
C LEU A 336 -21.49 -11.56 -12.20
N GLU A 337 -21.81 -12.73 -11.66
CA GLU A 337 -22.06 -13.92 -12.47
C GLU A 337 -23.36 -13.80 -13.29
N TYR A 338 -24.42 -13.22 -12.73
CA TYR A 338 -25.63 -12.90 -13.52
C TYR A 338 -25.30 -11.94 -14.67
N SER A 339 -24.48 -10.92 -14.41
CA SER A 339 -24.04 -9.95 -15.41
C SER A 339 -23.13 -10.58 -16.47
N ARG A 340 -22.25 -11.52 -16.07
CA ARG A 340 -21.37 -12.26 -16.97
C ARG A 340 -22.16 -13.13 -17.94
N ARG A 341 -23.24 -13.77 -17.46
CA ARG A 341 -24.13 -14.62 -18.27
C ARG A 341 -24.96 -13.86 -19.30
N SER A 342 -25.35 -12.61 -18.98
CA SER A 342 -26.11 -11.77 -19.91
C SER A 342 -25.24 -11.08 -20.95
N ALA A 343 -23.93 -10.98 -20.71
CA ALA A 343 -22.98 -10.42 -21.66
C ALA A 343 -22.68 -11.38 -22.83
N GLU A 344 -22.31 -10.80 -23.97
CA GLU A 344 -21.99 -11.54 -25.19
C GLU A 344 -20.80 -12.49 -24.97
N VAL A 345 -20.88 -13.70 -25.53
CA VAL A 345 -19.77 -14.65 -25.51
C VAL A 345 -18.83 -14.33 -26.68
N LEU A 346 -17.61 -13.92 -26.36
CA LEU A 346 -16.57 -13.63 -27.33
C LEU A 346 -16.14 -14.90 -28.07
N SER A 347 -15.68 -14.77 -29.32
CA SER A 347 -15.15 -15.91 -30.10
C SER A 347 -13.79 -16.41 -29.61
N ILE A 348 -13.18 -15.72 -28.65
CA ILE A 348 -11.81 -15.95 -28.17
C ILE A 348 -11.83 -16.97 -27.01
N PRO A 349 -11.02 -18.04 -27.07
CA PRO A 349 -10.90 -18.99 -25.98
C PRO A 349 -10.14 -18.40 -24.79
N SER A 350 -10.54 -18.80 -23.58
CA SER A 350 -9.81 -18.49 -22.35
C SER A 350 -8.54 -19.34 -22.25
N ASN A 351 -7.45 -18.72 -21.81
CA ASN A 351 -6.18 -19.40 -21.55
C ASN A 351 -6.11 -20.09 -20.18
N CYS A 352 -7.02 -19.78 -19.25
CA CYS A 352 -6.99 -20.29 -17.87
C CYS A 352 -8.24 -21.07 -17.45
N ALA A 353 -9.30 -21.08 -18.27
CA ALA A 353 -10.46 -21.94 -18.06
C ALA A 353 -10.15 -23.40 -18.45
N PRO A 354 -10.68 -24.40 -17.71
CA PRO A 354 -10.54 -25.80 -18.07
C PRO A 354 -11.28 -26.10 -19.39
N LEU A 355 -10.88 -27.17 -20.09
CA LEU A 355 -11.61 -27.66 -21.26
C LEU A 355 -13.05 -28.01 -20.90
N ALA A 356 -13.99 -27.67 -21.77
CA ALA A 356 -15.38 -28.07 -21.62
C ALA A 356 -15.54 -29.59 -21.77
N SER A 357 -16.71 -30.11 -21.38
CA SER A 357 -17.03 -31.54 -21.40
C SER A 357 -16.93 -32.18 -22.79
N ASP A 358 -17.06 -31.36 -23.83
CA ASP A 358 -16.95 -31.71 -25.25
C ASP A 358 -15.50 -31.63 -25.78
N GLY A 359 -14.52 -31.32 -24.93
CA GLY A 359 -13.12 -31.14 -25.28
C GLY A 359 -12.79 -29.79 -25.92
N GLN A 360 -13.76 -28.89 -26.06
CA GLN A 360 -13.51 -27.55 -26.62
C GLN A 360 -13.01 -26.57 -25.56
N HIS A 361 -12.24 -25.57 -25.99
CA HIS A 361 -11.86 -24.45 -25.13
C HIS A 361 -13.09 -23.61 -24.76
N VAL A 362 -13.23 -23.32 -23.47
CA VAL A 362 -14.28 -22.42 -22.98
C VAL A 362 -13.99 -21.00 -23.45
N ARG A 363 -15.02 -20.35 -23.99
CA ARG A 363 -14.97 -18.98 -24.51
C ARG A 363 -15.25 -17.96 -23.40
N MET A 364 -14.61 -16.79 -23.50
CA MET A 364 -14.79 -15.71 -22.53
C MET A 364 -16.09 -14.93 -22.78
N SER A 365 -16.69 -14.40 -21.72
CA SER A 365 -17.73 -13.37 -21.82
C SER A 365 -17.11 -11.99 -22.03
N ALA A 366 -17.80 -11.07 -22.72
CA ALA A 366 -17.35 -9.70 -22.97
C ALA A 366 -17.24 -8.83 -21.69
N MET A 367 -17.73 -9.31 -20.56
CA MET A 367 -17.60 -8.63 -19.27
C MET A 367 -16.16 -8.68 -18.75
N SER A 368 -15.57 -7.54 -18.43
CA SER A 368 -14.20 -7.47 -17.92
C SER A 368 -14.01 -8.21 -16.59
N ALA A 369 -12.97 -9.03 -16.50
CA ALA A 369 -12.61 -9.77 -15.30
C ALA A 369 -12.15 -8.87 -14.14
N PHE A 370 -11.78 -7.60 -14.40
CA PHE A 370 -11.41 -6.63 -13.37
C PHE A 370 -12.55 -6.33 -12.37
N TRP A 371 -13.80 -6.57 -12.74
CA TRP A 371 -14.91 -6.51 -11.78
C TRP A 371 -14.77 -7.50 -10.62
N MET A 372 -14.04 -8.62 -10.82
CA MET A 372 -13.77 -9.58 -9.75
C MET A 372 -12.84 -9.03 -8.68
N VAL A 373 -12.06 -7.97 -8.94
CA VAL A 373 -11.23 -7.32 -7.91
C VAL A 373 -12.08 -6.88 -6.71
N LEU A 374 -13.34 -6.49 -6.93
CA LEU A 374 -14.25 -6.07 -5.87
C LEU A 374 -14.56 -7.19 -4.85
N PRO A 375 -15.10 -8.37 -5.24
CA PRO A 375 -15.32 -9.44 -4.29
C PRO A 375 -14.02 -9.96 -3.65
N TYR A 376 -12.89 -10.01 -4.37
CA TYR A 376 -11.58 -10.34 -3.77
C TYR A 376 -11.21 -9.32 -2.66
N ALA A 377 -11.30 -8.02 -2.94
CA ALA A 377 -10.98 -6.97 -1.97
C ALA A 377 -11.89 -7.02 -0.73
N MET A 378 -13.18 -7.31 -0.90
CA MET A 378 -14.11 -7.46 0.21
C MET A 378 -13.74 -8.63 1.14
N VAL A 379 -13.28 -9.76 0.59
CA VAL A 379 -12.76 -10.86 1.42
C VAL A 379 -11.51 -10.41 2.19
N GLY A 380 -10.59 -9.69 1.54
CA GLY A 380 -9.38 -9.15 2.20
C GLY A 380 -9.68 -8.15 3.33
N ILE A 381 -10.70 -7.29 3.17
CA ILE A 381 -11.20 -6.43 4.26
C ILE A 381 -11.71 -7.30 5.43
N GLY A 382 -12.44 -8.37 5.11
CA GLY A 382 -12.89 -9.34 6.11
C GLY A 382 -11.71 -10.04 6.82
N GLU A 383 -10.67 -10.39 6.08
CA GLU A 383 -9.46 -11.02 6.59
C GLU A 383 -8.76 -10.12 7.62
N ALA A 384 -8.57 -8.85 7.29
CA ALA A 384 -7.95 -7.84 8.15
C ALA A 384 -8.72 -7.64 9.47
N LEU A 385 -10.01 -7.97 9.52
CA LEU A 385 -10.85 -7.89 10.73
C LEU A 385 -10.87 -9.19 11.54
N VAL A 386 -10.88 -10.35 10.88
CA VAL A 386 -11.07 -11.65 11.54
C VAL A 386 -9.75 -12.24 12.02
N ASN A 387 -8.74 -12.32 11.14
CA ASN A 387 -7.52 -13.06 11.41
C ASN A 387 -6.74 -12.50 12.62
N PRO A 388 -6.48 -11.18 12.74
CA PRO A 388 -5.77 -10.63 13.90
C PRO A 388 -6.46 -10.94 15.23
N VAL A 389 -7.80 -10.94 15.25
CA VAL A 389 -8.58 -11.20 16.46
C VAL A 389 -8.49 -12.67 16.88
N LEU A 390 -8.64 -13.61 15.95
CA LEU A 390 -8.57 -15.04 16.27
C LEU A 390 -7.16 -15.47 16.67
N TRP A 391 -6.13 -14.90 16.03
CA TRP A 391 -4.75 -15.06 16.46
C TRP A 391 -4.50 -14.50 17.86
N HIS A 392 -5.00 -13.29 18.16
CA HIS A 392 -4.89 -12.72 19.49
C HIS A 392 -5.52 -13.62 20.56
N VAL A 393 -6.73 -14.14 20.33
CA VAL A 393 -7.39 -15.10 21.24
C VAL A 393 -6.52 -16.34 21.46
N ALA A 394 -5.88 -16.87 20.43
CA ALA A 394 -4.98 -18.01 20.57
C ALA A 394 -3.70 -17.66 21.36
N TYR A 395 -3.16 -16.45 21.19
CA TYR A 395 -1.95 -16.00 21.87
C TYR A 395 -2.15 -15.69 23.36
N THR A 396 -3.31 -15.13 23.72
CA THR A 396 -3.59 -14.68 25.10
C THR A 396 -4.22 -15.77 25.96
N ALA A 397 -4.47 -16.96 25.41
CA ALA A 397 -5.09 -18.05 26.15
C ALA A 397 -4.24 -18.52 27.34
N ASP A 398 -2.96 -18.82 27.12
CA ASP A 398 -1.98 -19.06 28.18
C ASP A 398 -0.54 -18.90 27.63
N PRO A 399 0.37 -18.17 28.31
CA PRO A 399 1.75 -17.99 27.86
C PRO A 399 2.54 -19.30 27.72
N SER A 400 2.31 -20.28 28.62
CA SER A 400 3.03 -21.55 28.63
C SER A 400 2.65 -22.49 27.49
N MET A 401 1.47 -22.27 26.90
CA MET A 401 0.88 -23.11 25.85
C MET A 401 0.72 -22.36 24.51
N LYS A 402 1.35 -21.19 24.38
CA LYS A 402 1.19 -20.26 23.24
C LYS A 402 1.44 -20.94 21.88
N SER A 403 2.46 -21.80 21.78
CA SER A 403 2.79 -22.51 20.53
C SER A 403 1.78 -23.59 20.16
N LEU A 404 1.19 -24.27 21.16
CA LEU A 404 0.13 -25.24 20.94
C LEU A 404 -1.13 -24.55 20.43
N MET A 405 -1.51 -23.43 21.04
CA MET A 405 -2.67 -22.66 20.63
C MET A 405 -2.51 -22.04 19.25
N GLN A 406 -1.31 -21.59 18.89
CA GLN A 406 -1.00 -21.17 17.52
C GLN A 406 -1.17 -22.29 16.51
N ALA A 407 -0.62 -23.48 16.80
CA ALA A 407 -0.73 -24.64 15.93
C ALA A 407 -2.20 -25.05 15.74
N PHE A 408 -2.98 -25.02 16.83
CA PHE A 408 -4.42 -25.27 16.78
C PHE A 408 -5.18 -24.23 15.95
N CYS A 409 -4.89 -22.94 16.14
CA CYS A 409 -5.50 -21.86 15.36
C CYS A 409 -5.19 -22.00 13.87
N GLN A 410 -3.94 -22.30 13.51
CA GLN A 410 -3.54 -22.56 12.13
C GLN A 410 -4.30 -23.75 11.52
N PHE A 411 -4.45 -24.84 12.28
CA PHE A 411 -5.23 -25.99 11.84
C PHE A 411 -6.71 -25.64 11.64
N ALA A 412 -7.30 -24.88 12.56
CA ALA A 412 -8.69 -24.43 12.47
C ALA A 412 -8.93 -23.46 11.31
N MET A 413 -7.93 -22.66 10.93
CA MET A 413 -7.96 -21.72 9.80
C MET A 413 -7.92 -22.43 8.43
N GLY A 414 -7.21 -23.57 8.33
CA GLY A 414 -7.04 -24.28 7.06
C GLY A 414 -7.73 -25.64 6.99
N GLY A 415 -7.34 -26.58 7.85
CA GLY A 415 -7.71 -28.00 7.74
C GLY A 415 -9.22 -28.23 7.73
N LEU A 416 -9.91 -27.77 8.78
CA LEU A 416 -11.36 -27.91 8.94
C LEU A 416 -12.18 -27.21 7.82
N PRO A 417 -11.98 -25.91 7.55
CA PRO A 417 -12.76 -25.21 6.52
C PRO A 417 -12.49 -25.75 5.12
N ASN A 418 -11.27 -26.20 4.80
CA ASN A 418 -10.97 -26.76 3.48
C ASN A 418 -11.79 -28.01 3.16
N ALA A 419 -11.96 -28.90 4.14
CA ALA A 419 -12.75 -30.11 3.93
C ALA A 419 -14.25 -29.80 3.77
N ILE A 420 -14.77 -28.83 4.53
CA ILE A 420 -16.14 -28.32 4.36
C ILE A 420 -16.31 -27.69 2.97
N SER A 421 -15.38 -26.81 2.55
CA SER A 421 -15.40 -26.20 1.22
C SER A 421 -15.32 -27.24 0.10
N ALA A 422 -14.49 -28.28 0.25
CA ALA A 422 -14.39 -29.37 -0.72
C ALA A 422 -15.72 -30.15 -0.82
N ALA A 423 -16.36 -30.42 0.32
CA ALA A 423 -17.65 -31.11 0.34
C ALA A 423 -18.78 -30.26 -0.24
N LEU A 424 -18.83 -28.95 0.05
CA LEU A 424 -19.77 -28.01 -0.57
C LEU A 424 -19.56 -27.96 -2.09
N THR A 425 -18.31 -27.89 -2.55
CA THR A 425 -17.96 -27.93 -3.98
C THR A 425 -18.40 -29.25 -4.61
N GLN A 426 -18.20 -30.38 -3.94
CA GLN A 426 -18.62 -31.68 -4.45
C GLN A 426 -20.15 -31.85 -4.46
N ALA A 427 -20.85 -31.31 -3.46
CA ALA A 427 -22.32 -31.31 -3.40
C ALA A 427 -22.94 -30.42 -4.49
N THR A 428 -22.27 -29.32 -4.83
CA THR A 428 -22.69 -28.35 -5.85
C THR A 428 -22.03 -28.57 -7.22
N LYS A 429 -21.33 -29.69 -7.42
CA LYS A 429 -20.58 -29.98 -8.65
C LYS A 429 -21.41 -29.89 -9.93
N SER A 430 -22.70 -30.25 -9.86
CA SER A 430 -23.63 -30.11 -10.99
C SER A 430 -23.90 -28.66 -11.38
N TRP A 431 -23.74 -27.72 -10.45
CA TRP A 431 -23.90 -26.28 -10.68
C TRP A 431 -22.59 -25.60 -11.12
N THR A 432 -21.44 -26.27 -10.99
CA THR A 432 -20.11 -25.77 -11.40
C THR A 432 -19.46 -26.67 -12.46
N PRO A 433 -20.08 -26.87 -13.63
CA PRO A 433 -19.43 -27.53 -14.76
C PRO A 433 -18.24 -26.68 -15.27
N ASN A 434 -17.32 -27.29 -16.02
CA ASN A 434 -16.15 -26.60 -16.60
C ASN A 434 -16.54 -25.36 -17.42
N ASN A 435 -17.64 -25.43 -18.17
CA ASN A 435 -18.26 -24.27 -18.80
C ASN A 435 -19.38 -23.72 -17.91
N LEU A 436 -19.14 -22.60 -17.22
CA LEU A 436 -20.04 -22.04 -16.21
C LEU A 436 -21.39 -21.57 -16.79
N ASN A 437 -21.47 -21.35 -18.10
CA ASN A 437 -22.72 -21.01 -18.78
C ASN A 437 -23.75 -22.17 -18.71
N ASN A 438 -23.29 -23.41 -18.56
CA ASN A 438 -24.15 -24.59 -18.40
C ASN A 438 -24.51 -24.87 -16.93
N GLY A 439 -23.97 -24.09 -15.99
CA GLY A 439 -24.12 -24.30 -14.57
C GLY A 439 -25.05 -23.29 -13.88
N ASN A 440 -25.03 -23.29 -12.56
CA ASN A 440 -25.71 -22.31 -11.71
C ASN A 440 -24.78 -21.85 -10.57
N LEU A 441 -23.67 -21.23 -10.95
CA LEU A 441 -22.67 -20.71 -10.02
C LEU A 441 -23.25 -19.74 -8.96
N PRO A 442 -24.21 -18.83 -9.26
CA PRO A 442 -24.80 -17.96 -8.25
C PRO A 442 -25.40 -18.73 -7.06
N MET A 443 -26.03 -19.88 -7.31
CA MET A 443 -26.59 -20.71 -6.23
C MET A 443 -25.52 -21.25 -5.29
N VAL A 444 -24.31 -21.52 -5.78
CA VAL A 444 -23.18 -21.94 -4.94
C VAL A 444 -22.77 -20.81 -3.99
N TYR A 445 -22.70 -19.58 -4.50
CA TYR A 445 -22.41 -18.41 -3.67
C TYR A 445 -23.50 -18.18 -2.61
N PHE A 446 -24.77 -18.36 -2.95
CA PHE A 446 -25.87 -18.27 -1.98
C PHE A 446 -25.79 -19.38 -0.91
N VAL A 447 -25.45 -20.61 -1.28
CA VAL A 447 -25.25 -21.71 -0.32
C VAL A 447 -24.10 -21.40 0.64
N ASN A 448 -22.96 -20.91 0.12
CA ASN A 448 -21.81 -20.52 0.94
C ASN A 448 -22.17 -19.36 1.89
N ALA A 449 -22.89 -18.35 1.39
CA ALA A 449 -23.38 -17.23 2.19
C ALA A 449 -24.35 -17.68 3.30
N ALA A 450 -25.29 -18.57 2.98
CA ALA A 450 -26.25 -19.11 3.95
C ALA A 450 -25.56 -19.96 5.04
N PHE A 451 -24.60 -20.80 4.65
CA PHE A 451 -23.77 -21.54 5.59
C PHE A 451 -23.06 -20.61 6.57
N CYS A 452 -22.46 -19.53 6.08
CA CYS A 452 -21.71 -18.59 6.93
C CYS A 452 -22.64 -17.72 7.78
N LEU A 453 -23.84 -17.40 7.30
CA LEU A 453 -24.85 -16.72 8.10
C LEU A 453 -25.30 -17.58 9.29
N ALA A 454 -25.47 -18.89 9.09
CA ALA A 454 -25.72 -19.83 10.19
C ALA A 454 -24.50 -19.91 11.13
N GLY A 455 -23.29 -19.92 10.58
CA GLY A 455 -22.04 -19.86 11.34
C GLY A 455 -21.94 -18.61 12.25
N CYS A 456 -22.38 -17.43 11.78
CA CYS A 456 -22.47 -16.22 12.60
C CYS A 456 -23.39 -16.41 13.81
N ALA A 457 -24.56 -17.06 13.64
CA ALA A 457 -25.46 -17.33 14.75
C ALA A 457 -24.82 -18.27 15.80
N VAL A 458 -24.11 -19.30 15.33
CA VAL A 458 -23.35 -20.21 16.21
C VAL A 458 -22.21 -19.45 16.91
N TYR A 459 -21.48 -18.58 16.20
CA TYR A 459 -20.40 -17.77 16.77
C TYR A 459 -20.91 -16.86 17.89
N VAL A 460 -22.04 -16.19 17.69
CA VAL A 460 -22.68 -15.36 18.73
C VAL A 460 -23.09 -16.20 19.94
N PHE A 461 -23.64 -17.40 19.72
CA PHE A 461 -24.01 -18.31 20.81
C PHE A 461 -22.78 -18.73 21.65
N VAL A 462 -21.70 -19.14 20.99
CA VAL A 462 -20.46 -19.59 21.64
C VAL A 462 -19.77 -18.45 22.39
N THR A 463 -19.70 -17.27 21.80
CA THR A 463 -19.01 -16.11 22.41
C THR A 463 -19.77 -15.51 23.59
N ARG A 464 -21.11 -15.49 23.56
CA ARG A 464 -21.93 -15.05 24.71
C ARG A 464 -21.65 -15.81 26.00
N SER A 465 -21.35 -17.10 25.89
CA SER A 465 -20.97 -17.94 27.03
C SER A 465 -19.52 -17.75 27.48
N SER A 466 -18.66 -17.24 26.61
CA SER A 466 -17.24 -17.04 26.88
C SER A 466 -17.01 -15.69 27.55
N ASP A 467 -17.69 -14.64 27.11
CA ASP A 467 -17.63 -13.29 27.68
C ASP A 467 -18.13 -13.27 29.15
N SER A 468 -19.04 -14.17 29.54
CA SER A 468 -19.46 -14.32 30.96
C SER A 468 -18.39 -14.92 31.87
N LYS A 469 -17.35 -15.54 31.30
CA LYS A 469 -16.21 -16.13 32.03
C LYS A 469 -15.02 -15.17 32.05
N GLU A 470 -14.71 -14.49 30.94
CA GLU A 470 -13.62 -13.48 30.83
C GLU A 470 -13.82 -12.28 31.78
N GLY A 471 -15.07 -11.89 32.06
CA GLY A 471 -15.40 -10.79 32.98
C GLY A 471 -14.99 -10.99 34.46
N LYS A 472 -14.48 -12.17 34.84
CA LYS A 472 -13.96 -12.44 36.20
C LYS A 472 -12.43 -12.39 36.32
N GLU A 473 -11.68 -12.57 35.23
CA GLU A 473 -10.20 -12.57 35.24
C GLU A 473 -9.60 -11.20 34.88
N TRP A 474 -10.36 -10.32 34.23
CA TRP A 474 -9.90 -8.97 33.86
C TRP A 474 -9.45 -8.11 35.06
N CYS A 475 -10.03 -8.32 36.25
CA CYS A 475 -9.63 -7.59 37.46
C CYS A 475 -8.32 -8.11 38.10
N ALA A 476 -7.72 -9.19 37.59
CA ALA A 476 -6.56 -9.83 38.22
C ALA A 476 -5.29 -9.87 37.34
N ALA A 477 -5.41 -9.61 36.03
CA ALA A 477 -4.31 -9.80 35.07
C ALA A 477 -3.60 -8.51 34.59
N GLU A 478 -4.05 -7.33 35.00
CA GLU A 478 -3.38 -6.05 34.64
C GLU A 478 -1.99 -5.86 35.30
N ASP A 479 -1.62 -6.72 36.27
CA ASP A 479 -0.35 -6.58 37.01
C ASP A 479 0.85 -7.36 36.44
N SER A 480 0.74 -8.10 35.33
CA SER A 480 1.95 -8.69 34.72
C SER A 480 1.85 -8.98 33.21
N THR A 481 2.54 -8.14 32.45
CA THR A 481 3.21 -8.43 31.16
C THR A 481 2.39 -9.09 30.04
N SER A 482 1.94 -8.29 29.07
CA SER A 482 1.24 -8.74 27.86
C SER A 482 2.04 -8.46 26.56
N GLU A 483 2.93 -9.38 26.19
CA GLU A 483 3.63 -9.42 24.87
C GLU A 483 2.71 -9.76 23.68
N ALA A 484 1.42 -9.41 23.74
CA ALA A 484 0.44 -9.60 22.68
C ALA A 484 -0.42 -8.36 22.41
N GLY A 485 -0.31 -7.31 23.25
CA GLY A 485 -0.78 -5.96 22.95
C GLY A 485 0.10 -5.25 21.90
N GLU A 486 1.33 -5.73 21.73
CA GLU A 486 2.35 -5.07 20.92
C GLU A 486 1.94 -4.89 19.45
N TYR A 487 1.26 -5.86 18.83
CA TYR A 487 0.96 -5.75 17.39
C TYR A 487 -0.11 -4.72 17.00
N SER A 488 -1.12 -4.46 17.86
CA SER A 488 -2.19 -3.49 17.54
C SER A 488 -2.01 -2.14 18.24
N GLU A 489 -1.17 -2.09 19.28
CA GLU A 489 -0.77 -0.84 19.96
C GLU A 489 0.48 -0.21 19.29
N MET A 490 1.38 -1.00 18.67
CA MET A 490 2.51 -0.50 17.86
C MET A 490 2.05 0.32 16.62
N LEU A 491 0.96 -0.09 15.96
CA LEU A 491 0.39 0.67 14.83
C LEU A 491 -0.35 1.94 15.28
N ARG A 492 -0.74 1.97 16.57
CA ARG A 492 -1.48 3.07 17.23
C ARG A 492 -0.55 4.18 17.72
N GLU A 493 0.67 3.88 18.17
CA GLU A 493 1.60 4.91 18.69
C GLU A 493 2.71 5.36 17.71
N ARG A 494 3.08 4.62 16.65
CA ARG A 494 4.34 4.92 15.92
C ARG A 494 4.32 4.96 14.40
N LEU A 495 3.20 5.34 13.79
CA LEU A 495 3.17 5.63 12.36
C LEU A 495 3.62 7.06 11.94
N PRO A 496 4.17 7.93 12.82
CA PRO A 496 5.12 8.94 12.35
C PRO A 496 6.44 8.30 11.87
N ALA A 497 6.73 7.03 12.18
CA ALA A 497 7.99 6.37 11.81
C ALA A 497 8.11 6.00 10.32
N VAL A 498 7.03 6.07 9.53
CA VAL A 498 7.10 5.92 8.06
C VAL A 498 7.70 7.17 7.39
N HIS A 499 7.80 8.30 8.10
CA HIS A 499 8.60 9.45 7.68
C HIS A 499 10.06 9.41 8.19
N GLY A 500 10.38 8.50 9.11
CA GLY A 500 11.63 8.51 9.89
C GLY A 500 12.77 7.64 9.35
N VAL A 501 12.53 6.76 8.37
CA VAL A 501 13.59 5.93 7.77
C VAL A 501 14.41 6.71 6.71
N LEU A 502 14.27 8.03 6.66
CA LEU A 502 15.14 8.91 5.87
C LEU A 502 15.93 9.96 6.67
N VAL A 503 15.87 9.99 8.01
CA VAL A 503 16.73 10.92 8.78
C VAL A 503 17.26 10.27 10.05
N GLN A 504 18.56 10.03 10.04
CA GLN A 504 19.37 9.41 11.10
C GLN A 504 19.91 10.49 12.07
N HIS A 505 20.05 10.15 13.37
CA HIS A 505 20.80 10.82 14.47
C HIS A 505 20.15 12.05 15.17
N ARG A 506 20.17 12.29 16.51
CA ARG A 506 20.84 11.80 17.74
C ARG A 506 19.94 12.22 18.95
N THR A 507 19.50 11.36 19.88
CA THR A 507 20.14 10.91 21.15
C THR A 507 19.60 11.61 22.43
N LEU A 508 18.89 10.81 23.25
CA LEU A 508 18.64 10.88 24.72
C LEU A 508 17.90 12.12 25.27
N VAL A 509 16.64 12.03 25.74
CA VAL A 509 16.17 11.39 26.98
C VAL A 509 17.09 11.64 28.17
N LEU A 510 16.50 12.07 29.29
CA LEU A 510 17.05 12.13 30.66
C LEU A 510 17.69 13.46 31.07
N ILE A 511 16.86 14.43 31.47
CA ILE A 511 16.86 14.86 32.88
C ILE A 511 15.41 14.98 33.34
N LEU A 512 15.00 13.95 34.05
CA LEU A 512 13.72 13.73 34.72
C LEU A 512 13.60 14.62 35.97
N HIS A 513 12.41 15.20 36.15
CA HIS A 513 11.65 15.05 37.41
C HIS A 513 11.96 15.88 38.67
N HIS A 514 12.44 17.14 38.59
CA HIS A 514 12.68 17.93 39.83
C HIS A 514 11.95 19.27 40.07
N ASP A 515 11.27 19.94 39.12
CA ASP A 515 10.73 21.31 39.43
C ASP A 515 9.21 21.47 39.30
N LEU A 516 8.47 20.58 39.98
CA LEU A 516 6.99 20.55 40.07
C LEU A 516 6.35 21.69 40.90
N GLN A 517 7.10 22.75 41.24
CA GLN A 517 6.58 23.96 41.89
C GLN A 517 6.81 25.26 41.07
N ALA A 518 7.55 25.20 39.96
CA ALA A 518 7.62 26.30 38.97
C ALA A 518 6.41 26.32 38.01
N LEU A 519 5.71 25.17 37.90
CA LEU A 519 4.59 24.94 36.99
C LEU A 519 3.36 25.83 37.22
N HIS A 520 3.15 26.44 38.38
CA HIS A 520 1.94 27.27 38.59
C HIS A 520 2.02 28.69 37.99
N ARG A 521 3.21 29.19 37.58
CA ARG A 521 3.36 30.53 36.98
C ARG A 521 3.52 30.53 35.46
N VAL A 522 3.77 29.36 34.87
CA VAL A 522 4.03 29.20 33.43
C VAL A 522 2.73 29.08 32.63
N TRP A 523 1.70 28.44 33.21
CA TRP A 523 0.38 28.28 32.58
C TRP A 523 -0.36 29.60 32.33
N ASP A 524 -0.12 30.66 33.11
CA ASP A 524 -0.81 31.96 32.97
C ASP A 524 -0.47 32.71 31.68
N VAL A 525 0.76 32.53 31.17
CA VAL A 525 1.24 33.22 29.96
C VAL A 525 0.69 32.56 28.71
N LEU A 526 0.73 31.22 28.66
CA LEU A 526 0.15 30.42 27.59
C LEU A 526 -1.37 30.70 27.45
N LEU A 527 -2.10 30.64 28.55
CA LEU A 527 -3.53 30.98 28.58
C LEU A 527 -3.78 32.46 28.20
N GLY A 528 -2.85 33.36 28.55
CA GLY A 528 -2.91 34.76 28.16
C GLY A 528 -2.85 34.97 26.64
N VAL A 529 -1.90 34.35 25.96
CA VAL A 529 -1.73 34.45 24.50
C VAL A 529 -2.92 33.84 23.77
N MET A 530 -3.37 32.64 24.18
CA MET A 530 -4.55 31.99 23.59
C MET A 530 -5.80 32.88 23.72
N SER A 531 -6.00 33.49 24.90
CA SER A 531 -7.16 34.35 25.15
C SER A 531 -7.18 35.64 24.33
N GLU A 532 -6.01 36.16 23.95
CA GLU A 532 -5.87 37.33 23.06
C GLU A 532 -6.23 36.97 21.61
N MET A 533 -5.71 35.84 21.12
CA MET A 533 -5.99 35.37 19.76
C MET A 533 -7.48 35.13 19.53
N GLU A 534 -8.16 34.47 20.49
CA GLU A 534 -9.61 34.28 20.46
C GLU A 534 -10.38 35.62 20.49
N ALA A 535 -9.89 36.59 21.28
CA ALA A 535 -10.53 37.91 21.38
C ALA A 535 -10.45 38.71 20.08
N ARG A 536 -9.32 38.60 19.33
CA ARG A 536 -9.18 39.19 17.99
C ARG A 536 -10.19 38.60 17.02
N VAL A 537 -10.29 37.26 16.97
CA VAL A 537 -11.25 36.56 16.09
C VAL A 537 -12.69 36.94 16.41
N ALA A 538 -13.08 36.94 17.69
CA ALA A 538 -14.42 37.36 18.12
C ALA A 538 -14.68 38.85 17.82
N GLY A 539 -13.67 39.71 17.97
CA GLY A 539 -13.72 41.15 17.75
C GLY A 539 -13.99 41.60 16.31
N ILE A 540 -13.81 40.71 15.33
CA ILE A 540 -14.12 40.99 13.92
C ILE A 540 -15.61 41.26 13.71
N SER A 541 -16.46 40.47 14.37
CA SER A 541 -17.93 40.59 14.24
C SER A 541 -18.48 41.87 14.88
N THR A 542 -17.80 42.39 15.91
CA THR A 542 -18.22 43.58 16.67
C THR A 542 -17.52 44.86 16.20
N GLY A 543 -16.59 44.76 15.23
CA GLY A 543 -15.75 45.87 14.78
C GLY A 543 -14.66 46.29 15.78
N ALA A 544 -14.48 45.55 16.87
CA ALA A 544 -13.47 45.82 17.89
C ALA A 544 -12.04 45.56 17.39
N TRP A 545 -11.89 44.66 16.41
CA TRP A 545 -10.62 44.33 15.77
C TRP A 545 -10.83 44.01 14.29
N HIS A 546 -9.85 44.30 13.44
CA HIS A 546 -9.86 43.90 12.03
C HIS A 546 -8.46 43.42 11.62
N ASP A 547 -8.41 42.56 10.61
CA ASP A 547 -7.15 42.04 10.06
C ASP A 547 -6.38 43.14 9.32
N PRO A 548 -5.22 43.59 9.83
CA PRO A 548 -4.48 44.70 9.24
C PRO A 548 -3.75 44.34 7.93
N HIS A 549 -3.73 43.06 7.54
CA HIS A 549 -3.03 42.62 6.34
C HIS A 549 -3.85 42.80 5.05
N ASN A 550 -5.05 42.24 5.00
CA ASN A 550 -5.94 42.39 3.83
C ASN A 550 -7.42 42.35 4.19
N ASN A 551 -7.75 42.67 5.45
CA ASN A 551 -9.12 42.66 5.98
C ASN A 551 -9.81 41.29 5.87
N GLY A 552 -9.05 40.20 6.08
CA GLY A 552 -9.55 38.84 6.12
C GLY A 552 -10.43 38.56 7.35
N THR A 553 -11.35 37.60 7.22
CA THR A 553 -12.22 37.14 8.30
C THR A 553 -11.78 35.77 8.80
N TYR A 554 -11.80 35.59 10.13
CA TYR A 554 -11.38 34.35 10.79
C TYR A 554 -12.59 33.68 11.45
N SER A 555 -12.68 32.35 11.37
CA SER A 555 -13.68 31.53 12.06
C SER A 555 -13.00 30.40 12.83
N GLN A 556 -13.44 30.18 14.08
CA GLN A 556 -12.90 29.11 14.94
C GLN A 556 -13.42 27.74 14.49
N GLN A 557 -12.55 26.73 14.43
CA GLN A 557 -12.88 25.38 13.96
C GLN A 557 -12.86 24.34 15.08
N GLU A 558 -11.75 24.22 15.82
CA GLU A 558 -11.57 23.25 16.92
C GLU A 558 -10.64 23.82 18.02
N GLN A 559 -10.86 23.41 19.27
CA GLN A 559 -10.07 23.82 20.44
C GLN A 559 -9.60 22.60 21.22
N GLY A 560 -8.28 22.51 21.45
CA GLY A 560 -7.63 21.53 22.32
C GLY A 560 -7.04 22.19 23.58
N ALA A 561 -6.49 21.40 24.51
CA ALA A 561 -5.94 21.92 25.77
C ALA A 561 -4.74 22.88 25.59
N ALA A 562 -3.99 22.76 24.48
CA ALA A 562 -2.87 23.63 24.10
C ALA A 562 -2.79 23.83 22.57
N GLU A 563 -3.94 23.79 21.89
CA GLU A 563 -4.04 23.97 20.43
C GLU A 563 -5.23 24.85 20.05
N LEU A 564 -5.03 25.74 19.07
CA LEU A 564 -6.10 26.54 18.46
C LEU A 564 -6.11 26.33 16.95
N ALA A 565 -7.30 26.07 16.38
CA ALA A 565 -7.49 25.95 14.94
C ALA A 565 -8.50 26.99 14.42
N PHE A 566 -8.10 27.70 13.36
CA PHE A 566 -8.92 28.72 12.70
C PHE A 566 -9.00 28.46 11.20
N GLN A 567 -10.06 28.95 10.57
CA GLN A 567 -10.17 29.07 9.13
C GLN A 567 -10.25 30.55 8.80
N ARG A 568 -9.43 31.00 7.84
CA ARG A 568 -9.42 32.39 7.38
C ARG A 568 -9.89 32.48 5.95
N ILE A 569 -10.68 33.51 5.66
CA ILE A 569 -11.07 33.90 4.31
C ILE A 569 -10.47 35.28 4.04
N THR A 570 -9.73 35.42 2.94
CA THR A 570 -9.14 36.69 2.48
C THR A 570 -10.21 37.77 2.25
N GLY A 571 -9.87 39.06 2.40
CA GLY A 571 -10.85 40.16 2.28
C GLY A 571 -11.56 40.25 0.91
N ASN A 572 -10.92 39.75 -0.16
CA ASN A 572 -11.52 39.62 -1.50
C ASN A 572 -12.40 38.36 -1.68
N LYS A 573 -12.57 37.55 -0.62
CA LYS A 573 -13.34 36.31 -0.55
C LYS A 573 -12.89 35.19 -1.50
N LYS A 574 -11.68 35.26 -2.04
CA LYS A 574 -11.19 34.34 -3.08
C LYS A 574 -10.43 33.15 -2.52
N TYR A 575 -9.70 33.34 -1.43
CA TYR A 575 -8.81 32.34 -0.84
C TYR A 575 -9.20 32.01 0.59
N THR A 576 -9.12 30.72 0.90
CA THR A 576 -9.43 30.13 2.20
C THR A 576 -8.19 29.41 2.71
N ASP A 577 -7.74 29.75 3.91
CA ASP A 577 -6.57 29.16 4.53
C ASP A 577 -6.96 28.54 5.88
N LYS A 578 -6.42 27.37 6.20
CA LYS A 578 -6.57 26.73 7.53
C LYS A 578 -5.34 27.02 8.36
N LEU A 579 -5.54 27.49 9.58
CA LEU A 579 -4.49 27.81 10.52
C LEU A 579 -4.57 26.87 11.71
N LYS A 580 -3.44 26.35 12.14
CA LYS A 580 -3.31 25.59 13.38
C LYS A 580 -2.15 26.14 14.19
N PHE A 581 -2.39 26.39 15.48
CA PHE A 581 -1.41 26.81 16.45
C PHE A 581 -1.29 25.75 17.54
N THR A 582 -0.06 25.41 17.90
CA THR A 582 0.27 24.61 19.07
C THR A 582 1.11 25.46 20.02
N PHE A 583 0.78 25.37 21.30
CA PHE A 583 1.41 26.17 22.35
C PHE A 583 2.23 25.24 23.24
N GLU A 584 3.49 25.61 23.47
CA GLU A 584 4.40 24.89 24.36
C GLU A 584 4.87 25.84 25.46
N ASP A 585 4.92 25.33 26.69
CA ASP A 585 5.44 26.07 27.83
C ASP A 585 6.94 26.33 27.68
N ALA A 586 7.38 27.54 27.98
CA ALA A 586 8.80 27.91 27.99
C ALA A 586 9.22 28.49 29.36
N PRO A 587 10.50 28.35 29.76
CA PRO A 587 10.97 28.87 31.04
C PRO A 587 10.80 30.39 31.17
N ALA A 588 10.75 30.88 32.42
CA ALA A 588 10.78 32.31 32.77
C ALA A 588 9.59 33.18 32.30
N GLY A 589 8.37 32.63 32.27
CA GLY A 589 7.16 33.42 31.96
C GLY A 589 7.04 33.75 30.47
N THR A 590 7.52 32.85 29.61
CA THR A 590 7.40 32.94 28.15
C THR A 590 6.61 31.74 27.62
N CYS A 591 6.04 31.86 26.43
CA CYS A 591 5.29 30.78 25.77
C CYS A 591 5.81 30.62 24.34
N ASN A 592 6.11 29.39 23.95
CA ASN A 592 6.48 29.04 22.59
C ASN A 592 5.21 28.78 21.76
N ILE A 593 5.13 29.41 20.59
CA ILE A 593 4.00 29.25 19.67
C ILE A 593 4.57 28.64 18.39
N GLN A 594 4.01 27.51 17.98
CA GLN A 594 4.24 26.96 16.64
C GLN A 594 2.94 27.10 15.84
N GLY A 595 3.00 27.72 14.67
CA GLY A 595 1.84 27.98 13.82
C GLY A 595 2.08 27.45 12.41
N CYS A 596 1.07 26.81 11.83
CA CYS A 596 1.05 26.42 10.42
C CYS A 596 -0.21 26.98 9.76
N SER A 597 -0.06 27.57 8.58
CA SER A 597 -1.17 28.04 7.73
C SER A 597 -1.07 27.34 6.38
N GLU A 598 -2.12 26.63 6.01
CA GLU A 598 -2.24 25.87 4.77
C GLU A 598 -3.38 26.42 3.92
N SER A 599 -3.04 26.87 2.71
CA SER A 599 -4.06 27.28 1.75
C SER A 599 -4.87 26.08 1.26
N GLN A 600 -6.18 26.19 1.27
CA GLN A 600 -7.10 25.14 0.82
C GLN A 600 -7.29 25.13 -0.70
N VAL A 601 -6.49 25.94 -1.41
CA VAL A 601 -6.37 25.95 -2.87
C VAL A 601 -4.89 25.88 -3.25
N PHE A 602 -4.60 25.32 -4.42
CA PHE A 602 -3.22 25.16 -4.90
C PHE A 602 -2.59 26.54 -5.20
N SER A 603 -1.79 27.05 -4.27
CA SER A 603 -1.07 28.32 -4.39
C SER A 603 0.43 28.04 -4.58
N VAL A 604 0.96 28.39 -5.74
CA VAL A 604 2.38 28.16 -6.11
C VAL A 604 3.29 29.26 -5.55
N ALA A 605 2.75 30.44 -5.24
CA ALA A 605 3.46 31.56 -4.63
C ALA A 605 2.57 32.24 -3.60
N ASP A 606 2.94 32.18 -2.32
CA ASP A 606 2.08 32.61 -1.22
C ASP A 606 2.17 34.13 -0.93
N PHE A 607 3.08 34.90 -1.51
CA PHE A 607 3.29 36.35 -1.21
C PHE A 607 3.33 36.70 0.29
N SER A 608 3.72 35.72 1.12
CA SER A 608 3.70 35.78 2.59
C SER A 608 2.30 35.81 3.21
N THR A 609 1.24 35.51 2.45
CA THR A 609 -0.14 35.50 2.95
C THR A 609 -0.29 34.50 4.09
N ASN A 610 0.15 33.25 3.95
CA ASN A 610 0.11 32.26 5.05
C ASN A 610 0.93 32.70 6.27
N TYR A 611 2.10 33.31 6.04
CA TYR A 611 2.90 33.86 7.14
C TYR A 611 2.17 35.01 7.86
N CYS A 612 1.60 35.96 7.11
CA CYS A 612 0.87 37.09 7.66
C CYS A 612 -0.44 36.66 8.34
N ASN A 613 -1.14 35.66 7.80
CA ASN A 613 -2.32 35.06 8.42
C ASN A 613 -2.03 34.61 9.85
N LEU A 614 -0.86 33.99 10.06
CA LEU A 614 -0.42 33.57 11.38
C LEU A 614 -0.01 34.79 12.22
N ARG A 615 0.87 35.64 11.67
CA ARG A 615 1.47 36.78 12.38
C ARG A 615 0.43 37.75 12.93
N MET A 616 -0.66 38.02 12.20
CA MET A 616 -1.70 38.97 12.62
C MET A 616 -2.47 38.54 13.87
N LEU A 617 -2.53 37.24 14.17
CA LEU A 617 -3.24 36.74 15.36
C LEU A 617 -2.43 36.91 16.64
N TYR A 618 -1.10 36.86 16.59
CA TYR A 618 -0.25 36.99 17.78
C TYR A 618 0.57 38.29 17.84
N CYS A 619 0.76 39.06 16.76
CA CYS A 619 1.58 40.29 16.78
C CYS A 619 1.23 41.27 17.92
N GLY A 620 2.26 41.87 18.54
CA GLY A 620 2.14 42.81 19.65
C GLY A 620 2.10 44.28 19.22
N SER A 621 1.87 45.19 20.18
CA SER A 621 1.80 46.63 19.89
C SER A 621 3.10 47.23 19.34
N HIS A 622 4.25 46.70 19.78
CA HIS A 622 5.58 47.12 19.32
C HIS A 622 5.83 46.86 17.82
N GLU A 623 5.08 45.95 17.20
CA GLU A 623 5.14 45.67 15.76
C GLU A 623 4.11 46.45 14.95
N GLY A 624 3.28 47.28 15.59
CA GLY A 624 2.22 48.07 14.93
C GLY A 624 0.84 47.43 14.94
N CYS A 625 0.66 46.28 15.60
CA CYS A 625 -0.66 45.65 15.78
C CYS A 625 -1.44 46.25 16.96
N LYS A 626 -2.77 46.09 16.97
CA LYS A 626 -3.63 46.55 18.06
C LYS A 626 -4.13 45.34 18.90
N PRO A 627 -3.61 45.14 20.12
CA PRO A 627 -4.12 44.11 21.03
C PRO A 627 -5.56 44.39 21.49
N VAL A 628 -6.30 43.33 21.86
CA VAL A 628 -7.71 43.40 22.29
C VAL A 628 -7.88 43.21 23.80
N LYS A 629 -7.21 42.22 24.38
CA LYS A 629 -7.23 41.86 25.80
C LYS A 629 -5.85 41.98 26.47
N LYS A 630 -4.81 41.39 25.86
CA LYS A 630 -3.46 41.33 26.44
C LYS A 630 -2.42 41.64 25.38
N ASP A 631 -1.43 42.44 25.76
CA ASP A 631 -0.28 42.76 24.91
C ASP A 631 0.95 41.99 25.38
N PHE A 632 1.82 41.62 24.45
CA PHE A 632 3.02 40.84 24.71
C PHE A 632 4.12 41.11 23.68
N ALA A 633 5.37 40.92 24.10
CA ALA A 633 6.54 40.99 23.23
C ALA A 633 6.80 39.63 22.59
N ILE A 634 7.26 39.62 21.33
CA ILE A 634 7.40 38.40 20.54
C ILE A 634 8.80 38.33 19.98
N THR A 635 9.38 37.14 20.04
CA THR A 635 10.67 36.83 19.40
C THR A 635 10.46 35.65 18.47
N GLU A 636 10.73 35.83 17.19
CA GLU A 636 10.55 34.78 16.18
C GLU A 636 11.84 33.97 16.04
N THR A 637 11.77 32.67 16.35
CA THR A 637 12.93 31.77 16.38
C THR A 637 13.19 31.09 15.04
N SER A 638 12.13 30.68 14.32
CA SER A 638 12.26 30.02 13.02
C SER A 638 10.99 30.20 12.18
N VAL A 639 11.17 30.48 10.89
CA VAL A 639 10.09 30.51 9.89
C VAL A 639 10.50 29.74 8.65
N SER A 640 9.64 28.80 8.26
CA SER A 640 9.73 27.99 7.04
C SER A 640 8.59 28.40 6.10
N PRO A 641 8.74 29.47 5.31
CA PRO A 641 7.71 29.91 4.41
C PRO A 641 7.67 29.01 3.15
N SER A 642 6.54 29.00 2.46
CA SER A 642 6.46 28.45 1.10
C SER A 642 7.41 29.21 0.16
N LEU A 643 7.87 28.55 -0.91
CA LEU A 643 8.77 29.17 -1.90
C LEU A 643 8.21 30.52 -2.38
N GLY A 644 8.99 31.59 -2.21
CA GLY A 644 8.64 32.96 -2.66
C GLY A 644 7.91 33.85 -1.64
N ALA A 645 7.65 33.38 -0.41
CA ALA A 645 7.10 34.22 0.66
C ALA A 645 8.20 34.92 1.48
N SER A 646 7.96 36.18 1.85
CA SER A 646 8.81 36.97 2.75
C SER A 646 8.71 36.47 4.19
N LYS A 647 9.75 36.75 4.98
CA LYS A 647 9.82 36.49 6.42
C LYS A 647 9.78 37.78 7.25
N ASN A 648 9.60 38.93 6.61
CA ASN A 648 9.62 40.21 7.30
C ASN A 648 8.21 40.56 7.82
N PRO A 649 7.99 40.67 9.14
CA PRO A 649 6.66 41.00 9.69
C PRO A 649 6.15 42.39 9.24
N ALA A 650 7.04 43.31 8.87
CA ALA A 650 6.65 44.62 8.32
C ALA A 650 5.89 44.49 6.98
N ASP A 651 6.15 43.44 6.20
CA ASP A 651 5.45 43.21 4.92
C ASP A 651 3.99 42.79 5.12
N CYS A 652 3.61 42.41 6.34
CA CYS A 652 2.24 42.03 6.68
C CYS A 652 1.33 43.23 6.93
N LEU A 653 1.87 44.39 7.31
CA LEU A 653 1.07 45.60 7.57
C LEU A 653 0.88 46.40 6.27
N LYS A 654 0.17 45.80 5.31
CA LYS A 654 -0.19 46.47 4.05
C LYS A 654 -1.57 47.08 4.19
N THR A 655 -1.63 48.34 4.60
CA THR A 655 -2.86 49.12 4.60
C THR A 655 -3.35 49.30 3.17
N MET A 656 -4.29 48.47 2.71
CA MET A 656 -4.97 48.71 1.43
C MET A 656 -5.94 49.88 1.60
N THR A 657 -5.48 51.08 1.28
CA THR A 657 -6.35 52.19 0.88
C THR A 657 -7.22 51.72 -0.29
N MET A 658 -8.53 51.65 -0.06
CA MET A 658 -9.51 51.33 -1.09
C MET A 658 -9.41 52.34 -2.24
N SER A 659 -9.35 51.84 -3.47
CA SER A 659 -9.86 52.58 -4.62
C SER A 659 -10.48 51.63 -5.64
N GLN A 660 -11.67 52.05 -6.04
CA GLN A 660 -12.63 51.40 -6.90
C GLN A 660 -12.05 51.16 -8.30
N HIS A 661 -12.02 49.91 -8.75
CA HIS A 661 -12.15 49.56 -10.18
C HIS A 661 -12.28 48.03 -10.31
N PHE A 662 -13.47 47.52 -9.99
CA PHE A 662 -13.95 46.24 -10.52
C PHE A 662 -15.05 46.58 -11.51
N LEU A 663 -14.74 46.51 -12.81
CA LEU A 663 -15.67 46.29 -13.92
C LEU A 663 -14.85 46.25 -15.23
N SER A 664 -14.33 45.08 -15.60
CA SER A 664 -14.31 44.62 -17.01
C SER A 664 -13.80 43.18 -17.07
N VAL A 665 -14.72 42.27 -17.36
CA VAL A 665 -14.47 40.92 -17.87
C VAL A 665 -13.83 41.03 -19.26
N GLN A 666 -12.76 40.27 -19.53
CA GLN A 666 -12.50 39.76 -20.88
C GLN A 666 -11.70 38.45 -20.87
N ALA A 667 -12.37 37.40 -21.39
CA ALA A 667 -11.88 36.17 -22.01
C ALA A 667 -10.94 35.22 -21.23
N GLN A 668 -11.52 34.15 -20.65
CA GLN A 668 -10.79 32.89 -20.43
C GLN A 668 -10.42 32.27 -21.79
N SER A 669 -9.14 32.19 -22.10
CA SER A 669 -8.62 31.39 -23.22
C SER A 669 -8.78 29.89 -22.91
N GLN A 670 -9.42 29.14 -23.82
CA GLN A 670 -9.53 27.69 -23.72
C GLN A 670 -8.15 27.05 -23.99
N CYS A 671 -7.62 26.30 -23.01
CA CYS A 671 -6.35 25.59 -23.12
C CYS A 671 -6.58 24.07 -23.19
N PRO A 672 -5.95 23.34 -24.15
CA PRO A 672 -5.11 23.87 -25.22
C PRO A 672 -5.93 24.68 -26.25
N PRO A 673 -5.28 25.60 -26.98
CA PRO A 673 -5.94 26.34 -28.06
C PRO A 673 -6.62 25.39 -29.05
N SER A 674 -7.84 25.72 -29.48
CA SER A 674 -8.59 24.88 -30.41
C SER A 674 -7.82 24.72 -31.72
N GLY A 675 -7.57 23.47 -32.12
CA GLY A 675 -6.77 23.17 -33.31
C GLY A 675 -5.25 23.23 -33.12
N PHE A 676 -4.75 23.11 -31.88
CA PHE A 676 -3.31 22.98 -31.63
C PHE A 676 -2.70 21.82 -32.42
N GLU A 677 -1.80 22.14 -33.34
CA GLU A 677 -1.08 21.19 -34.17
C GLU A 677 0.43 21.44 -34.12
N THR A 678 1.20 20.35 -34.14
CA THR A 678 2.65 20.33 -34.32
C THR A 678 3.03 20.51 -35.79
N VAL A 679 4.32 20.62 -36.05
CA VAL A 679 4.91 20.79 -37.39
C VAL A 679 4.34 19.75 -38.38
N LYS A 680 4.21 20.13 -39.65
CA LYS A 680 3.85 19.24 -40.76
C LYS A 680 5.10 18.94 -41.57
N ASP A 681 5.19 17.72 -42.10
CA ASP A 681 6.31 17.28 -42.94
C ASP A 681 7.68 17.36 -42.24
N PHE A 682 7.74 16.92 -40.98
CA PHE A 682 8.97 16.92 -40.18
C PHE A 682 10.00 15.91 -40.69
N ASP A 683 11.21 16.40 -40.99
CA ASP A 683 12.36 15.57 -41.31
C ASP A 683 13.23 15.34 -40.06
N LEU A 684 13.02 14.17 -39.43
CA LEU A 684 13.79 13.75 -38.26
C LEU A 684 15.28 13.60 -38.58
N ASP A 685 15.64 13.14 -39.77
CA ASP A 685 17.04 12.84 -40.12
C ASP A 685 17.86 14.13 -40.23
N SER A 686 17.24 15.18 -40.79
CA SER A 686 17.79 16.54 -40.78
C SER A 686 17.85 17.14 -39.38
N PHE A 687 16.79 16.99 -38.58
CA PHE A 687 16.71 17.55 -37.23
C PHE A 687 17.82 17.02 -36.30
N ILE A 688 18.10 15.73 -36.34
CA ILE A 688 19.12 15.09 -35.49
C ILE A 688 20.55 15.18 -36.05
N SER A 689 20.73 15.75 -37.24
CA SER A 689 22.03 15.74 -37.95
C SER A 689 23.15 16.49 -37.22
N LYS A 690 22.78 17.47 -36.38
CA LYS A 690 23.70 18.34 -35.64
C LYS A 690 23.12 18.66 -34.26
N ARG A 691 23.99 19.19 -33.39
CA ARG A 691 23.62 19.74 -32.08
C ARG A 691 22.64 20.91 -32.19
N TRP A 692 21.82 21.06 -31.16
CA TRP A 692 20.97 22.22 -30.93
C TRP A 692 21.39 22.96 -29.66
N TYR A 693 21.39 24.30 -29.72
CA TYR A 693 21.66 25.16 -28.57
C TYR A 693 20.35 25.77 -28.06
N ILE A 694 20.11 25.65 -26.77
CA ILE A 694 18.89 26.17 -26.15
C ILE A 694 19.13 27.65 -25.84
N GLN A 695 18.31 28.53 -26.41
CA GLN A 695 18.41 29.98 -26.19
C GLN A 695 17.44 30.46 -25.11
N GLN A 696 16.25 29.84 -25.05
CA GLN A 696 15.28 30.09 -23.99
C GLN A 696 14.59 28.79 -23.60
N GLN A 697 14.31 28.62 -22.31
CA GLN A 697 13.56 27.46 -21.80
C GLN A 697 12.67 27.80 -20.60
N MET A 698 11.57 27.06 -20.48
CA MET A 698 10.69 27.12 -19.32
C MET A 698 11.29 26.34 -18.16
N GLU A 699 11.20 26.89 -16.95
CA GLU A 699 11.61 26.20 -15.73
C GLU A 699 10.67 25.02 -15.44
N THR A 700 11.25 23.86 -15.19
CA THR A 700 10.54 22.64 -14.76
C THR A 700 11.23 22.05 -13.54
N LYS A 701 10.62 21.03 -12.92
CA LYS A 701 11.19 20.34 -11.75
C LYS A 701 12.64 19.85 -11.94
N TYR A 702 13.05 19.55 -13.17
CA TYR A 702 14.37 19.01 -13.51
C TYR A 702 15.24 19.94 -14.36
N LEU A 703 14.71 21.11 -14.75
CA LEU A 703 15.44 22.17 -15.44
C LEU A 703 15.29 23.48 -14.64
N PRO A 704 15.96 23.60 -13.48
CA PRO A 704 15.89 24.81 -12.67
C PRO A 704 16.57 25.97 -13.41
N LYS A 705 16.10 27.20 -13.18
CA LYS A 705 16.71 28.40 -13.79
C LYS A 705 18.19 28.57 -13.42
N SER A 706 18.62 28.00 -12.29
CA SER A 706 20.02 28.01 -11.87
C SER A 706 20.96 27.28 -12.83
N GLN A 707 20.45 26.42 -13.73
CA GLN A 707 21.22 25.66 -14.72
C GLN A 707 21.13 26.24 -16.15
N ASN A 708 20.63 27.47 -16.31
CA ASN A 708 20.47 28.12 -17.61
C ASN A 708 21.80 28.69 -18.15
N ARG A 709 22.86 27.89 -18.20
CA ARG A 709 24.14 28.26 -18.81
C ARG A 709 24.66 27.14 -19.71
N CYS A 710 25.20 27.50 -20.87
CA CYS A 710 25.81 26.59 -21.87
C CYS A 710 24.96 25.38 -22.27
N VAL A 711 23.63 25.53 -22.34
CA VAL A 711 22.71 24.39 -22.49
C VAL A 711 22.63 23.94 -23.97
N TYR A 712 22.83 22.65 -24.24
CA TYR A 712 22.66 22.07 -25.57
C TYR A 712 22.07 20.66 -25.55
N ALA A 713 21.50 20.24 -26.67
CA ALA A 713 20.95 18.91 -26.89
C ALA A 713 21.47 18.29 -28.20
N GLU A 714 21.79 17.01 -28.14
CA GLU A 714 22.23 16.18 -29.27
C GLU A 714 21.38 14.92 -29.36
N TYR A 715 21.15 14.46 -30.58
CA TYR A 715 20.27 13.33 -30.86
C TYR A 715 21.00 12.37 -31.78
N LYS A 716 20.88 11.07 -31.51
CA LYS A 716 21.47 10.01 -32.33
C LYS A 716 20.46 8.91 -32.58
N LEU A 717 20.22 8.57 -33.86
CA LEU A 717 19.37 7.46 -34.21
C LEU A 717 20.07 6.13 -33.87
N GLU A 718 19.38 5.26 -33.15
CA GLU A 718 19.90 3.92 -32.86
C GLU A 718 19.71 3.02 -34.10
N PRO A 719 20.70 2.18 -34.47
CA PRO A 719 20.62 1.34 -35.65
C PRO A 719 19.52 0.28 -35.55
N LYS A 720 19.10 -0.06 -34.32
CA LYS A 720 17.94 -0.91 -34.01
C LYS A 720 17.30 -0.39 -32.73
N GLN A 721 15.98 -0.50 -32.65
CA GLN A 721 15.23 -0.18 -31.44
C GLN A 721 15.82 -0.92 -30.24
N THR A 722 16.04 -0.20 -29.14
CA THR A 722 16.61 -0.76 -27.91
C THR A 722 15.65 -1.78 -27.27
N LEU A 723 16.17 -2.62 -26.37
CA LEU A 723 15.38 -3.64 -25.66
C LEU A 723 14.15 -3.07 -24.92
N LEU A 724 14.20 -1.79 -24.54
CA LEU A 724 13.17 -1.08 -23.80
C LEU A 724 12.26 -0.20 -24.68
N GLY A 725 12.41 -0.26 -26.01
CA GLY A 725 11.49 0.35 -26.97
C GLY A 725 11.86 1.76 -27.46
N TYR A 726 13.11 2.20 -27.30
CA TYR A 726 13.58 3.52 -27.76
C TYR A 726 14.30 3.47 -29.12
N ASP A 727 14.17 4.55 -29.88
CA ASP A 727 14.67 4.71 -31.26
C ASP A 727 15.80 5.74 -31.38
N VAL A 728 15.85 6.71 -30.46
CA VAL A 728 16.81 7.83 -30.49
C VAL A 728 17.49 7.97 -29.13
N ALA A 729 18.82 8.04 -29.09
CA ALA A 729 19.57 8.44 -27.91
C ALA A 729 19.63 9.98 -27.83
N VAL A 730 19.47 10.52 -26.63
CA VAL A 730 19.46 11.96 -26.36
C VAL A 730 20.57 12.30 -25.37
N HIS A 731 21.35 13.31 -25.71
CA HIS A 731 22.43 13.83 -24.88
C HIS A 731 22.17 15.30 -24.60
N ASN A 732 21.97 15.65 -23.33
CA ASN A 732 21.74 16.99 -22.83
C ASN A 732 22.89 17.42 -21.93
N HIS A 733 23.34 18.66 -22.11
CA HIS A 733 24.34 19.31 -21.26
C HIS A 733 23.77 20.64 -20.74
N ALA A 734 24.05 20.95 -19.49
CA ALA A 734 23.73 22.23 -18.85
C ALA A 734 24.76 22.58 -17.78
N GLU A 735 24.94 23.87 -17.47
CA GLU A 735 25.85 24.34 -16.43
C GLU A 735 25.13 25.25 -15.44
N GLU A 736 25.57 25.24 -14.18
CA GLU A 736 25.09 26.22 -13.21
C GLU A 736 25.55 27.64 -13.57
N VAL A 737 24.63 28.61 -13.47
CA VAL A 737 24.92 30.03 -13.69
C VAL A 737 25.88 30.56 -12.62
N ALA A 738 25.82 30.03 -11.39
CA ALA A 738 26.71 30.41 -10.30
C ALA A 738 28.10 29.75 -10.45
N PRO A 739 29.20 30.48 -10.23
CA PRO A 739 30.54 29.88 -10.13
C PRO A 739 30.58 28.83 -9.01
N PRO A 740 31.21 27.66 -9.20
CA PRO A 740 32.21 27.32 -10.23
C PRO A 740 31.64 26.73 -11.54
N HIS A 741 30.37 26.96 -11.89
CA HIS A 741 29.70 26.42 -13.08
C HIS A 741 29.67 24.89 -13.11
N THR A 742 29.04 24.28 -12.11
CA THR A 742 28.87 22.82 -12.03
C THR A 742 28.20 22.29 -13.30
N VAL A 743 28.82 21.29 -13.93
CA VAL A 743 28.32 20.67 -15.16
C VAL A 743 27.28 19.59 -14.84
N HIS A 744 26.14 19.65 -15.52
CA HIS A 744 25.07 18.67 -15.51
C HIS A 744 24.93 18.02 -16.90
N ASP A 745 25.62 16.91 -17.09
CA ASP A 745 25.67 16.17 -18.35
C ASP A 745 24.88 14.85 -18.22
N SER A 746 23.93 14.63 -19.13
CA SER A 746 23.13 13.41 -19.15
C SER A 746 23.88 12.19 -19.69
N GLY A 747 24.95 12.37 -20.45
CA GLY A 747 25.62 11.34 -21.23
C GLY A 747 24.61 10.55 -22.06
N SER A 748 24.77 9.22 -22.10
CA SER A 748 23.85 8.29 -22.79
C SER A 748 22.66 7.83 -21.92
N LYS A 749 22.22 8.63 -20.95
CA LYS A 749 21.18 8.22 -19.99
C LYS A 749 19.76 8.61 -20.39
N ILE A 750 19.57 9.38 -21.47
CA ILE A 750 18.25 9.81 -21.95
C ILE A 750 17.99 9.22 -23.32
N CYS A 751 16.79 8.69 -23.51
CA CYS A 751 16.35 8.05 -24.74
C CYS A 751 14.97 8.56 -25.14
N ALA A 752 14.68 8.53 -26.44
CA ALA A 752 13.42 8.92 -27.00
C ALA A 752 12.86 7.83 -27.92
N LYS A 753 11.54 7.67 -27.88
CA LYS A 753 10.76 6.83 -28.79
C LYS A 753 10.05 7.73 -29.80
N VAL A 754 10.07 7.33 -31.07
CA VAL A 754 9.36 8.05 -32.13
C VAL A 754 7.91 7.60 -32.14
N VAL A 755 6.97 8.51 -31.83
CA VAL A 755 5.52 8.22 -31.82
C VAL A 755 4.90 8.57 -33.17
N ASP A 756 5.23 9.75 -33.71
CA ASP A 756 4.79 10.19 -35.03
C ASP A 756 5.92 10.99 -35.69
N LYS A 757 6.65 10.32 -36.61
CA LYS A 757 7.81 10.91 -37.32
C LYS A 757 7.39 12.12 -38.15
N ALA A 758 6.25 12.07 -38.84
CA ALA A 758 5.83 13.14 -39.76
C ALA A 758 5.37 14.42 -39.03
N ARG A 759 4.93 14.27 -37.77
CA ARG A 759 4.46 15.37 -36.91
C ARG A 759 5.45 15.79 -35.83
N GLY A 760 6.67 15.24 -35.83
CA GLY A 760 7.71 15.57 -34.84
C GLY A 760 7.34 15.21 -33.40
N LYS A 761 6.57 14.14 -33.17
CA LYS A 761 6.16 13.71 -31.82
C LYS A 761 7.05 12.59 -31.31
N LEU A 762 7.81 12.90 -30.25
CA LEU A 762 8.65 11.97 -29.52
C LEU A 762 8.11 11.76 -28.11
N GLU A 763 8.50 10.66 -27.49
CA GLU A 763 8.33 10.38 -26.07
C GLU A 763 9.71 10.17 -25.43
N VAL A 764 10.07 10.97 -24.42
CA VAL A 764 11.42 11.01 -23.83
C VAL A 764 11.41 10.50 -22.38
N ALA A 765 12.40 9.69 -22.02
CA ALA A 765 12.63 9.24 -20.65
C ALA A 765 14.10 8.84 -20.42
N PRO A 766 14.51 8.59 -19.15
CA PRO A 766 15.76 7.88 -18.88
C PRO A 766 15.80 6.50 -19.55
N CYS A 767 16.90 6.16 -20.22
CA CYS A 767 17.05 4.93 -21.01
C CYS A 767 16.84 3.63 -20.22
N PHE A 768 16.98 3.64 -18.89
CA PHE A 768 16.80 2.46 -18.04
C PHE A 768 15.32 2.16 -17.70
N LEU A 769 14.40 3.09 -17.99
CA LEU A 769 12.97 2.91 -17.80
C LEU A 769 12.33 2.34 -19.08
N PRO A 770 11.27 1.52 -18.99
CA PRO A 770 10.50 1.11 -20.16
C PRO A 770 9.89 2.32 -20.88
N SER A 771 9.84 2.31 -22.22
CA SER A 771 9.31 3.43 -23.02
C SER A 771 7.84 3.77 -22.72
N ALA A 772 7.09 2.89 -22.05
CA ALA A 772 5.72 3.15 -21.62
C ALA A 772 5.59 4.22 -20.51
N LEU A 773 6.70 4.56 -19.84
CA LEU A 773 6.74 5.63 -18.81
C LEU A 773 7.26 6.96 -19.37
N ALA A 774 7.56 7.02 -20.68
CA ALA A 774 8.10 8.19 -21.34
C ALA A 774 7.03 9.29 -21.51
N GLY A 775 7.47 10.54 -21.38
CA GLY A 775 6.60 11.72 -21.49
C GLY A 775 6.70 12.39 -22.86
N PRO A 776 5.69 13.16 -23.28
CA PRO A 776 5.69 13.80 -24.60
C PRO A 776 6.79 14.86 -24.73
N TYR A 777 7.46 14.87 -25.89
CA TYR A 777 8.44 15.86 -26.31
C TYR A 777 8.24 16.13 -27.80
N TRP A 778 7.55 17.22 -28.12
CA TRP A 778 7.00 17.47 -29.45
C TRP A 778 7.65 18.68 -30.10
N VAL A 779 8.10 18.53 -31.35
CA VAL A 779 8.52 19.65 -32.19
C VAL A 779 7.27 20.37 -32.69
N VAL A 780 7.05 21.59 -32.20
CA VAL A 780 5.86 22.40 -32.52
C VAL A 780 6.03 23.12 -33.85
N ASP A 781 7.24 23.62 -34.12
CA ASP A 781 7.63 24.30 -35.35
C ASP A 781 9.14 24.14 -35.56
N TYR A 782 9.59 24.07 -36.83
CA TYR A 782 10.98 23.79 -37.17
C TYR A 782 11.30 24.25 -38.58
N ASP A 783 12.47 24.87 -38.77
CA ASP A 783 13.03 25.23 -40.07
C ASP A 783 14.55 25.07 -40.01
N GLU A 784 15.07 24.07 -40.72
CA GLU A 784 16.51 23.78 -40.75
C GLU A 784 17.31 24.88 -41.46
N GLY A 785 16.75 25.47 -42.52
CA GLY A 785 17.43 26.50 -43.30
C GLY A 785 17.57 27.81 -42.54
N ALA A 786 16.55 28.15 -41.75
CA ALA A 786 16.60 29.27 -40.81
C ALA A 786 17.30 28.92 -39.48
N GLY A 787 17.55 27.63 -39.21
CA GLY A 787 18.32 27.14 -38.08
C GLY A 787 17.62 27.27 -36.72
N TYR A 788 16.30 27.10 -36.65
CA TYR A 788 15.54 27.16 -35.39
C TYR A 788 14.61 25.96 -35.18
N ALA A 789 14.29 25.68 -33.91
CA ALA A 789 13.19 24.79 -33.54
C ALA A 789 12.45 25.28 -32.30
N LEU A 790 11.13 25.08 -32.28
CA LEU A 790 10.26 25.30 -31.13
C LEU A 790 9.79 23.94 -30.62
N ILE A 791 10.05 23.64 -29.36
CA ILE A 791 9.76 22.33 -28.78
C ILE A 791 8.92 22.49 -27.52
N SER A 792 7.96 21.60 -27.32
CA SER A 792 7.06 21.61 -26.17
C SER A 792 6.94 20.22 -25.56
N GLY A 793 6.87 20.14 -24.24
CA GLY A 793 6.65 18.89 -23.51
C GLY A 793 5.20 18.43 -23.59
N GLY A 794 4.58 18.39 -24.77
CA GLY A 794 3.15 18.15 -24.96
C GLY A 794 2.35 19.39 -25.36
N ALA A 795 1.01 19.30 -25.33
CA ALA A 795 0.12 20.42 -25.61
C ALA A 795 0.05 21.39 -24.41
N PRO A 796 -0.09 22.71 -24.63
CA PRO A 796 -0.22 23.68 -23.54
C PRO A 796 -1.62 23.64 -22.92
N THR A 797 -1.82 22.82 -21.90
CA THR A 797 -3.12 22.58 -21.27
C THR A 797 -3.46 23.53 -20.12
N VAL A 798 -2.50 24.32 -19.63
CA VAL A 798 -2.66 25.15 -18.43
C VAL A 798 -2.83 26.63 -18.80
N PRO A 799 -3.92 27.31 -18.40
CA PRO A 799 -4.07 28.75 -18.62
C PRO A 799 -3.00 29.57 -17.88
N ALA A 800 -2.49 30.60 -18.53
CA ALA A 800 -1.52 31.55 -18.00
C ALA A 800 -1.96 32.99 -18.33
N THR A 801 -1.16 33.97 -17.91
CA THR A 801 -1.49 35.40 -17.96
C THR A 801 -1.72 35.94 -19.37
N GLU A 802 -0.96 35.48 -20.35
CA GLU A 802 -1.01 35.96 -21.74
C GLU A 802 -1.30 34.85 -22.76
N GLY A 803 -1.62 33.63 -22.30
CA GLY A 803 -1.84 32.46 -23.17
C GLY A 803 -1.98 31.15 -22.39
N CYS A 804 -1.54 30.05 -22.97
CA CYS A 804 -1.49 28.72 -22.34
C CYS A 804 -0.04 28.28 -22.11
N LYS A 805 0.21 27.40 -21.15
CA LYS A 805 1.51 26.79 -20.89
C LYS A 805 1.39 25.28 -20.66
N THR A 806 2.51 24.58 -20.73
CA THR A 806 2.62 23.18 -20.27
C THR A 806 2.77 23.12 -18.75
N GLY A 807 2.73 21.93 -18.16
CA GLY A 807 2.95 21.74 -16.73
C GLY A 807 4.38 22.14 -16.30
N SER A 808 4.63 22.12 -14.99
CA SER A 808 5.96 22.37 -14.39
C SER A 808 6.59 21.13 -13.75
N GLY A 809 6.00 19.95 -13.99
CA GLY A 809 6.42 18.67 -13.45
C GLY A 809 7.52 18.01 -14.27
N THR A 810 7.48 16.67 -14.38
CA THR A 810 8.45 15.88 -15.16
C THR A 810 7.94 15.62 -16.59
N ASN A 811 6.75 15.04 -16.71
CA ASN A 811 6.07 14.83 -18.00
C ASN A 811 5.06 15.96 -18.26
N ASP A 812 4.60 16.07 -19.51
CA ASP A 812 3.61 17.08 -19.92
C ASP A 812 4.05 18.53 -19.61
N SER A 813 5.36 18.76 -19.58
CA SER A 813 6.00 19.94 -19.00
C SER A 813 7.22 20.36 -19.81
N GLY A 814 7.38 21.68 -20.00
CA GLY A 814 8.52 22.28 -20.70
C GLY A 814 8.12 22.97 -22.01
N LEU A 815 8.88 24.01 -22.35
CA LEU A 815 8.82 24.76 -23.60
C LEU A 815 10.23 25.27 -23.87
N TRP A 816 10.74 25.08 -25.07
CA TRP A 816 12.12 25.42 -25.43
C TRP A 816 12.21 26.08 -26.80
N ILE A 817 13.13 27.04 -26.92
CA ILE A 817 13.52 27.69 -28.17
C ILE A 817 14.97 27.30 -28.46
N PHE A 818 15.16 26.60 -29.57
CA PHE A 818 16.43 26.06 -30.02
C PHE A 818 16.96 26.84 -31.23
N THR A 819 18.28 26.96 -31.32
CA THR A 819 18.99 27.46 -32.52
C THR A 819 20.14 26.54 -32.91
N ARG A 820 20.51 26.55 -34.19
CA ARG A 820 21.69 25.83 -34.70
C ARG A 820 23.02 26.47 -34.27
N GLU A 821 23.03 27.78 -34.09
CA GLU A 821 24.20 28.53 -33.62
C GLU A 821 24.18 28.69 -32.10
N GLN A 822 25.35 28.57 -31.47
CA GLN A 822 25.50 28.76 -30.02
C GLN A 822 25.31 30.22 -29.63
N LYS A 823 25.89 31.13 -30.43
CA LYS A 823 25.74 32.57 -30.23
C LYS A 823 24.29 32.98 -30.47
N ARG A 824 23.70 33.62 -29.47
CA ARG A 824 22.31 34.10 -29.51
C ARG A 824 22.10 35.11 -30.63
N ASP A 825 21.14 34.82 -31.51
CA ASP A 825 20.60 35.74 -32.51
C ASP A 825 19.21 36.22 -32.03
N GLU A 826 19.13 37.47 -31.59
CA GLU A 826 17.89 38.06 -31.10
C GLU A 826 16.78 38.11 -32.17
N ALA A 827 17.13 38.34 -33.44
CA ALA A 827 16.11 38.40 -34.50
C ALA A 827 15.46 37.02 -34.70
N LEU A 828 16.27 35.97 -34.66
CA LEU A 828 15.79 34.59 -34.76
C LEU A 828 14.99 34.18 -33.52
N VAL A 829 15.48 34.48 -32.30
CA VAL A 829 14.76 34.15 -31.06
C VAL A 829 13.41 34.87 -31.00
N GLN A 830 13.34 36.15 -31.37
CA GLN A 830 12.07 36.88 -31.41
C GLN A 830 11.11 36.34 -32.47
N LYS A 831 11.61 35.88 -33.63
CA LYS A 831 10.80 35.18 -34.63
C LYS A 831 10.17 33.92 -34.03
N VAL A 832 10.94 33.08 -33.32
CA VAL A 832 10.41 31.87 -32.70
C VAL A 832 9.42 32.18 -31.57
N ARG A 833 9.70 33.22 -30.77
CA ARG A 833 8.76 33.73 -29.76
C ARG A 833 7.42 34.14 -30.38
N ALA A 834 7.43 34.84 -31.51
CA ALA A 834 6.21 35.22 -32.22
C ALA A 834 5.41 33.97 -32.71
N ILE A 835 6.11 32.94 -33.21
CA ILE A 835 5.49 31.67 -33.59
C ILE A 835 4.87 30.97 -32.37
N ALA A 836 5.58 30.92 -31.25
CA ALA A 836 5.08 30.34 -30.00
C ALA A 836 3.83 31.08 -29.49
N ALA A 837 3.81 32.41 -29.53
CA ALA A 837 2.63 33.21 -29.18
C ALA A 837 1.45 32.92 -30.13
N GLN A 838 1.69 32.80 -31.44
CA GLN A 838 0.65 32.43 -32.41
C GLN A 838 0.07 31.03 -32.15
N LYS A 839 0.89 30.09 -31.68
CA LYS A 839 0.48 28.75 -31.24
C LYS A 839 -0.22 28.75 -29.87
N GLY A 840 -0.37 29.92 -29.25
CA GLY A 840 -1.10 30.15 -28.01
C GLY A 840 -0.27 29.89 -26.75
N PHE A 841 1.06 29.89 -26.83
CA PHE A 841 1.93 29.80 -25.66
C PHE A 841 2.07 31.16 -24.96
N ASP A 842 1.97 31.16 -23.63
CA ASP A 842 2.36 32.30 -22.80
C ASP A 842 3.89 32.35 -22.73
N LEU A 843 4.48 33.43 -23.26
CA LEU A 843 5.93 33.59 -23.37
C LEU A 843 6.59 34.10 -22.08
N SER A 844 5.81 34.50 -21.07
CA SER A 844 6.32 34.94 -19.77
C SER A 844 7.03 33.82 -19.00
N VAL A 845 6.79 32.56 -19.38
CA VAL A 845 7.39 31.37 -18.76
C VAL A 845 8.80 31.06 -19.27
N LEU A 846 9.21 31.66 -20.39
CA LEU A 846 10.52 31.43 -21.00
C LEU A 846 11.60 32.25 -20.31
N ASN A 847 12.62 31.56 -19.80
CA ASN A 847 13.81 32.17 -19.24
C ASN A 847 14.96 32.09 -20.24
N ASP A 848 15.79 33.13 -20.26
CA ASP A 848 17.00 33.18 -21.06
C ASP A 848 18.03 32.14 -20.59
N VAL A 849 18.73 31.55 -21.55
CA VAL A 849 19.91 30.72 -21.34
C VAL A 849 21.14 31.52 -21.73
N ASP A 850 22.11 31.56 -20.82
CA ASP A 850 23.40 32.21 -21.05
C ASP A 850 24.32 31.29 -21.86
N GLN A 851 24.56 31.64 -23.11
CA GLN A 851 25.48 30.95 -24.02
C GLN A 851 26.83 31.69 -24.16
N SER A 852 27.10 32.68 -23.29
CA SER A 852 28.36 33.43 -23.30
C SER A 852 29.50 32.67 -22.61
N ASP A 853 30.70 32.77 -23.19
CA ASP A 853 31.93 32.19 -22.62
C ASP A 853 31.86 30.68 -22.35
N CYS A 854 31.04 29.96 -23.12
CA CYS A 854 31.01 28.50 -23.12
C CYS A 854 32.23 27.96 -23.89
N GLY A 855 32.94 26.99 -23.30
CA GLY A 855 34.12 26.40 -23.94
C GLY A 855 33.78 25.82 -25.32
N SER A 856 34.61 26.11 -26.33
CA SER A 856 34.45 25.55 -27.68
C SER A 856 34.84 24.06 -27.67
N MET A 857 33.94 23.20 -27.20
CA MET A 857 34.13 21.75 -27.32
C MET A 857 33.77 21.31 -28.73
N ALA A 858 34.75 20.69 -29.39
CA ALA A 858 34.70 20.24 -30.77
C ALA A 858 33.40 19.49 -31.10
N GLN A 859 32.83 19.79 -32.26
CA GLN A 859 31.82 18.95 -32.88
C GLN A 859 32.36 17.51 -32.91
N VAL A 860 31.71 16.60 -32.19
CA VAL A 860 31.87 15.17 -32.48
C VAL A 860 31.22 14.97 -33.84
N VAL A 861 32.04 14.98 -34.89
CA VAL A 861 31.61 14.70 -36.25
C VAL A 861 31.13 13.25 -36.30
N VAL A 862 29.82 13.11 -36.50
CA VAL A 862 29.00 11.99 -37.01
C VAL A 862 29.54 10.56 -36.82
#